data_AF-A0A2U1SPV7-F1
#
_entry.id   AF-A0A2U1SPV7-F1
#
_cell.length_a   1.000
_cell.length_b   1.000
_cell.length_c   1.000
_cell.angle_alpha   90.00
_cell.angle_beta   90.00
_cell.angle_gamma   90.00
#
_symmetry.space_group_name_H-M   'P 1'
#
loop_
_entity.id
_entity.type
_entity.pdbx_description
1 polymer ?
#
loop_
_entity_poly.entity_id
_entity_poly.type
_entity_poly.pdbx_seq_one_letter_code
_entity_poly.pdbx_strand_id
1 'polypeptide(L)'
;MRRATKMKRRLLASAAFAGAFGIAPQAAMAQSATNIANANLLSGFSLLGNTPAGVTVLDQNLATAIDINNNSSAAVRAQAISDNTIASLVGSMQNGMSVADGLGSNLFATFATKNSVAANYTATTLSANFSSLFTQINTLITAGDSAFTKNYFANGSTDGNPAHQAVGVSLPAGGQFNVYDKAYNPLPANANTVGDSRPAQVAPTQIQTFVANDYFGVSTNSATAIIPTLKSNASFPSGHSTYGFTSSLLLAIMVPERYQQLITRGAEFGNSRIVLGAHYPLDVIGARIQTYYDLVQILNGNPDYANRTVPGLLGGTITTTSDFPALFAAAQSDLRALLNTCSGGVAACAATSATDRFSSISTDKANYTYWLTYGLSPVGATNLAPVVPVGAEVLIASRFPYLTTAQLRDVLATTELPSGQPLDDGSGYARLNLFAAADGYGSFGSQVSITMDASRGGFNAKDSWNNDISGVGGLTLNGTGHLTLTGTDTYTGPTIVNGGTLEIAGSIVSASTVNAGGALAGAGTVSNVTVNSGGTLAPGAVDAIGTLTVKGALAFQSGAIYSVRATPLLADRTNVTGTASLNGSVNVLAGSGLYLPSTSYTILNAQGGLSGAFSSVGTNLAFLTPRLGYDANNVYLSLNRNDLAFGAVAASANQFAVANALTAASKGPYGAAGASLFNTLYLQSAQGAQSVFDTLSGAGLAGAQSTAIHVSALASSAIADQAAFWRSGETSDVTGITSRESVAGALNYAKLQSRKGPIVVKSPPVFTRTWRAWGSFFGGAVDTSSDAGLGSPSAKANYYGGIIGLDYQIDPDWLVGVAAGGSSSNFSVASQQSSGEITAFHGGVYTSRLFGRSYVELSETFSVFQNSTTRTAGGFGFLPYDKLTADFSSREYRTRGEIGHGFDIGRVKLTPFAAAEVAFYESDAFTEKGLNPASPLALTNRGQSTTSLPTFLGLRFSDSFRLDNGWRVTPTGSVAWVHEFFPQRRMTNTLVALPGASFSVFGPREAYNLAQIKAGAQLYLEDRLALFVDFQGEFSDVTRSYGGKGGLKYSW
;
A
#
# COMPACT_ATOMS: atom_id res chain seq x y z
N MET A 1 -55.13 -1.26 22.36
CA MET A 1 -54.92 -2.65 22.81
C MET A 1 -53.85 -3.47 22.05
N ARG A 2 -53.42 -3.14 20.82
CA ARG A 2 -52.38 -3.92 20.07
C ARG A 2 -50.90 -3.59 20.40
N ARG A 3 -50.60 -2.54 21.18
CA ARG A 3 -49.22 -2.22 21.65
C ARG A 3 -48.83 -2.92 22.96
N ALA A 4 -49.79 -3.30 23.80
CA ALA A 4 -49.54 -3.99 25.07
C ALA A 4 -49.14 -5.48 24.90
N THR A 5 -49.53 -6.10 23.79
CA THR A 5 -49.27 -7.53 23.51
C THR A 5 -47.87 -7.80 22.94
N LYS A 6 -47.23 -6.82 22.27
CA LYS A 6 -45.83 -6.94 21.81
C LYS A 6 -44.81 -6.71 22.93
N MET A 7 -45.15 -5.88 23.93
CA MET A 7 -44.28 -5.64 25.09
C MET A 7 -44.32 -6.84 26.06
N LYS A 8 -45.50 -7.45 26.29
CA LYS A 8 -45.61 -8.68 27.08
C LYS A 8 -44.91 -9.90 26.45
N ARG A 9 -44.88 -10.05 25.11
CA ARG A 9 -44.12 -11.13 24.44
C ARG A 9 -42.60 -10.93 24.50
N ARG A 10 -42.10 -9.69 24.59
CA ARG A 10 -40.67 -9.44 24.85
C ARG A 10 -40.30 -9.65 26.32
N LEU A 11 -41.15 -9.24 27.26
CA LEU A 11 -40.97 -9.49 28.70
C LEU A 11 -41.09 -10.97 29.10
N LEU A 12 -41.97 -11.75 28.44
CA LEU A 12 -42.08 -13.20 28.66
C LEU A 12 -40.95 -14.01 28.02
N ALA A 13 -40.32 -13.50 26.95
CA ALA A 13 -39.08 -14.09 26.43
C ALA A 13 -37.91 -13.88 27.40
N SER A 14 -37.86 -12.73 28.10
CA SER A 14 -36.83 -12.44 29.11
C SER A 14 -36.94 -13.29 30.39
N ALA A 15 -38.16 -13.61 30.83
CA ALA A 15 -38.38 -14.43 32.03
C ALA A 15 -38.28 -15.95 31.76
N ALA A 16 -38.58 -16.40 30.54
CA ALA A 16 -38.44 -17.81 30.15
C ALA A 16 -36.99 -18.18 29.75
N PHE A 17 -36.16 -17.22 29.33
CA PHE A 17 -34.78 -17.50 28.92
C PHE A 17 -33.83 -17.80 30.09
N ALA A 18 -34.14 -17.33 31.30
CA ALA A 18 -33.38 -17.70 32.50
C ALA A 18 -33.71 -19.11 33.03
N GLY A 19 -34.84 -19.71 32.59
CA GLY A 19 -35.30 -21.03 33.04
C GLY A 19 -35.20 -22.16 32.02
N ALA A 20 -34.98 -21.87 30.74
CA ALA A 20 -35.04 -22.88 29.66
C ALA A 20 -33.69 -23.47 29.23
N PHE A 21 -32.58 -22.88 29.66
CA PHE A 21 -31.30 -23.58 29.70
C PHE A 21 -30.92 -23.72 31.17
N GLY A 22 -31.44 -24.77 31.80
CA GLY A 22 -30.55 -25.53 32.66
C GLY A 22 -29.34 -25.83 31.79
N ILE A 23 -28.25 -25.09 32.00
CA ILE A 23 -26.93 -25.57 31.62
C ILE A 23 -26.92 -26.95 32.26
N ALA A 24 -27.11 -28.01 31.46
CA ALA A 24 -26.92 -29.35 31.96
C ALA A 24 -25.61 -29.32 32.74
N PRO A 25 -25.53 -29.88 33.95
CA PRO A 25 -24.28 -29.89 34.71
C PRO A 25 -23.22 -30.29 33.70
N GLN A 26 -22.27 -29.39 33.43
CA GLN A 26 -21.21 -29.67 32.46
C GLN A 26 -20.69 -31.05 32.84
N ALA A 27 -20.72 -31.99 31.89
CA ALA A 27 -20.09 -33.27 32.12
C ALA A 27 -18.68 -32.96 32.62
N ALA A 28 -18.38 -33.35 33.86
CA ALA A 28 -17.15 -32.99 34.54
C ALA A 28 -15.99 -33.25 33.59
N MET A 29 -15.15 -32.24 33.36
CA MET A 29 -13.88 -32.49 32.68
C MET A 29 -13.12 -33.52 33.50
N ALA A 30 -12.71 -34.61 32.87
CA ALA A 30 -11.83 -35.57 33.52
C ALA A 30 -10.56 -34.83 33.97
N GLN A 31 -10.15 -35.10 35.21
CA GLN A 31 -8.92 -34.56 35.76
C GLN A 31 -7.73 -34.82 34.81
N SER A 32 -6.83 -33.85 34.68
CA SER A 32 -5.68 -33.92 33.78
C SER A 32 -4.45 -33.25 34.37
N ALA A 33 -3.28 -33.50 33.79
CA ALA A 33 -2.03 -32.85 34.21
C ALA A 33 -2.14 -31.31 34.20
N THR A 34 -2.80 -30.74 33.18
CA THR A 34 -2.98 -29.28 33.04
C THR A 34 -3.78 -28.65 34.18
N ASN A 35 -4.93 -29.23 34.55
CA ASN A 35 -5.78 -28.66 35.60
C ASN A 35 -5.20 -28.87 37.01
N ILE A 36 -4.47 -29.96 37.23
CA ILE A 36 -3.67 -30.15 38.47
C ILE A 36 -2.59 -29.07 38.58
N ALA A 37 -1.84 -28.81 37.51
CA ALA A 37 -0.78 -27.80 37.51
C ALA A 37 -1.34 -26.40 37.82
N ASN A 38 -2.48 -26.04 37.22
CA ASN A 38 -3.17 -24.78 37.49
C ASN A 38 -3.66 -24.66 38.94
N ALA A 39 -4.23 -25.72 39.50
CA ALA A 39 -4.63 -25.73 40.90
C ALA A 39 -3.43 -25.56 41.85
N ASN A 40 -2.29 -26.19 41.54
CA ASN A 40 -1.06 -26.01 42.32
C ASN A 40 -0.50 -24.58 42.25
N LEU A 41 -0.53 -23.95 41.07
CA LEU A 41 -0.08 -22.57 40.84
C LEU A 41 -0.82 -21.55 41.74
N LEU A 42 -2.10 -21.79 42.03
CA LEU A 42 -2.93 -20.91 42.85
C LEU A 42 -3.06 -21.37 44.31
N SER A 43 -2.28 -22.37 44.73
CA SER A 43 -2.40 -23.02 46.05
C SER A 43 -2.17 -22.08 47.23
N GLY A 44 -1.44 -20.97 47.03
CA GLY A 44 -1.26 -19.90 48.03
C GLY A 44 -2.58 -19.31 48.54
N PHE A 45 -3.65 -19.33 47.74
CA PHE A 45 -4.99 -18.92 48.16
C PHE A 45 -5.47 -19.66 49.41
N SER A 46 -5.22 -20.98 49.46
CA SER A 46 -5.63 -21.86 50.57
C SER A 46 -4.93 -21.55 51.90
N LEU A 47 -3.87 -20.74 51.89
CA LEU A 47 -3.06 -20.39 53.05
C LEU A 47 -3.42 -19.02 53.65
N LEU A 48 -4.20 -18.18 52.96
CA LEU A 48 -4.44 -16.80 53.37
C LEU A 48 -5.10 -16.71 54.77
N GLY A 49 -6.03 -17.62 55.08
CA GLY A 49 -6.68 -17.64 56.40
C GLY A 49 -5.77 -18.05 57.57
N ASN A 50 -4.54 -18.51 57.32
CA ASN A 50 -3.68 -19.09 58.34
C ASN A 50 -2.68 -18.11 58.95
N THR A 51 -2.52 -16.91 58.39
CA THR A 51 -1.54 -15.92 58.85
C THR A 51 -2.20 -14.55 59.07
N PRO A 52 -1.70 -13.71 60.01
CA PRO A 52 -2.25 -12.37 60.20
C PRO A 52 -2.22 -11.50 58.93
N ALA A 53 -1.16 -11.62 58.13
CA ALA A 53 -1.04 -10.91 56.86
C ALA A 53 -2.08 -11.38 55.83
N GLY A 54 -2.28 -12.70 55.71
CA GLY A 54 -3.28 -13.26 54.81
C GLY A 54 -4.72 -12.93 55.25
N VAL A 55 -5.02 -12.93 56.54
CA VAL A 55 -6.32 -12.47 57.08
C VAL A 55 -6.55 -11.00 56.76
N THR A 56 -5.53 -10.15 56.93
CA THR A 56 -5.59 -8.73 56.54
C THR A 56 -5.91 -8.57 55.06
N VAL A 57 -5.30 -9.40 54.19
CA VAL A 57 -5.59 -9.40 52.76
C VAL A 57 -7.01 -9.85 52.46
N LEU A 58 -7.56 -10.85 53.17
CA LEU A 58 -8.96 -11.26 53.01
C LEU A 58 -9.92 -10.11 53.39
N ASP A 59 -9.67 -9.41 54.50
CA ASP A 59 -10.47 -8.24 54.88
C ASP A 59 -10.40 -7.13 53.83
N GLN A 60 -9.19 -6.80 53.34
CA GLN A 60 -9.00 -5.85 52.24
C GLN A 60 -9.72 -6.30 50.97
N ASN A 61 -9.66 -7.59 50.64
CA ASN A 61 -10.25 -8.16 49.43
C ASN A 61 -11.79 -8.01 49.40
N LEU A 62 -12.49 -8.21 50.53
CA LEU A 62 -13.93 -7.94 50.63
C LEU A 62 -14.23 -6.44 50.59
N ALA A 63 -13.48 -5.62 51.35
CA ALA A 63 -13.68 -4.17 51.40
C ALA A 63 -13.48 -3.53 50.02
N THR A 64 -12.40 -3.85 49.33
CA THR A 64 -12.11 -3.38 47.97
C THR A 64 -13.18 -3.81 46.97
N ALA A 65 -13.73 -5.03 47.10
CA ALA A 65 -14.83 -5.47 46.24
C ALA A 65 -16.10 -4.62 46.42
N ILE A 66 -16.47 -4.33 47.67
CA ILE A 66 -17.60 -3.47 48.02
C ILE A 66 -17.35 -2.04 47.51
N ASP A 67 -16.15 -1.51 47.72
CA ASP A 67 -15.78 -0.15 47.30
C ASP A 67 -15.83 0.02 45.78
N ILE A 68 -15.30 -0.94 45.01
CA ILE A 68 -15.36 -0.91 43.55
C ILE A 68 -16.82 -0.95 43.07
N ASN A 69 -17.65 -1.85 43.62
CA ASN A 69 -19.08 -1.93 43.27
C ASN A 69 -19.83 -0.62 43.57
N ASN A 70 -19.64 -0.07 44.78
CA ASN A 70 -20.41 1.08 45.25
C ASN A 70 -19.97 2.41 44.60
N ASN A 71 -18.69 2.58 44.29
CA ASN A 71 -18.13 3.83 43.76
C ASN A 71 -17.98 3.85 42.23
N SER A 72 -18.33 2.77 41.52
CA SER A 72 -18.29 2.73 40.06
C SER A 72 -19.29 3.70 39.42
N SER A 73 -18.81 4.45 38.41
CA SER A 73 -19.64 5.37 37.63
C SER A 73 -20.72 4.63 36.82
N ALA A 74 -21.73 5.35 36.34
CA ALA A 74 -22.79 4.78 35.50
C ALA A 74 -22.25 4.13 34.22
N ALA A 75 -21.19 4.71 33.62
CA ALA A 75 -20.55 4.16 32.43
C ALA A 75 -19.83 2.83 32.72
N VAL A 76 -19.10 2.76 33.85
CA VAL A 76 -18.41 1.53 34.29
C VAL A 76 -19.43 0.45 34.64
N ARG A 77 -20.53 0.80 35.32
CA ARG A 77 -21.65 -0.13 35.61
C ARG A 77 -22.30 -0.66 34.33
N ALA A 78 -22.49 0.21 33.32
CA ALA A 78 -23.03 -0.20 32.03
C ALA A 78 -22.09 -1.16 31.28
N GLN A 79 -20.78 -0.87 31.27
CA GLN A 79 -19.78 -1.78 30.71
C GLN A 79 -19.79 -3.13 31.44
N ALA A 80 -19.89 -3.13 32.77
CA ALA A 80 -19.91 -4.35 33.56
C ALA A 80 -21.11 -5.25 33.23
N ILE A 81 -22.31 -4.68 33.03
CA ILE A 81 -23.48 -5.43 32.57
C ILE A 81 -23.26 -6.01 31.17
N SER A 82 -22.69 -5.23 30.25
CA SER A 82 -22.35 -5.70 28.90
C SER A 82 -21.40 -6.91 28.95
N ASP A 83 -20.33 -6.81 29.72
CA ASP A 83 -19.29 -7.84 29.89
C ASP A 83 -19.81 -9.11 30.57
N ASN A 84 -20.88 -9.02 31.36
CA ASN A 84 -21.45 -10.18 32.07
C ASN A 84 -22.31 -11.08 31.20
N THR A 85 -22.71 -10.66 30.01
CA THR A 85 -23.70 -11.35 29.19
C THR A 85 -23.22 -12.78 28.84
N ILE A 86 -23.53 -13.76 29.70
CA ILE A 86 -23.02 -15.13 29.59
C ILE A 86 -23.39 -15.78 28.26
N ALA A 87 -24.48 -15.32 27.68
CA ALA A 87 -25.01 -15.80 26.44
C ALA A 87 -24.23 -15.23 25.23
N SER A 88 -23.72 -14.00 25.30
CA SER A 88 -22.78 -13.48 24.28
C SER A 88 -21.38 -14.07 24.46
N LEU A 89 -20.98 -14.40 25.69
CA LEU A 89 -19.70 -15.06 26.02
C LEU A 89 -19.52 -16.34 25.21
N VAL A 90 -20.57 -17.17 25.13
CA VAL A 90 -20.54 -18.44 24.41
C VAL A 90 -20.18 -18.26 22.93
N GLY A 91 -20.83 -17.33 22.23
CA GLY A 91 -20.49 -17.02 20.84
C GLY A 91 -19.12 -16.34 20.74
N SER A 92 -18.81 -15.48 21.70
CA SER A 92 -17.55 -14.73 21.72
C SER A 92 -16.33 -15.58 22.05
N MET A 93 -16.48 -16.80 22.55
CA MET A 93 -15.40 -17.80 22.65
C MET A 93 -14.86 -18.23 21.29
N GLN A 94 -15.61 -18.03 20.20
CA GLN A 94 -15.17 -18.39 18.86
C GLN A 94 -14.45 -17.25 18.13
N ASN A 95 -14.60 -16.00 18.60
CA ASN A 95 -14.10 -14.84 17.86
C ASN A 95 -13.64 -13.64 18.69
N GLY A 96 -13.69 -13.66 20.02
CA GLY A 96 -13.22 -12.55 20.87
C GLY A 96 -14.01 -11.24 20.76
N MET A 97 -15.18 -11.21 20.12
CA MET A 97 -15.95 -9.98 19.87
C MET A 97 -16.22 -9.09 21.10
N SER A 98 -16.39 -9.65 22.30
CA SER A 98 -16.72 -8.91 23.53
C SER A 98 -15.56 -8.07 24.10
N VAL A 99 -14.33 -8.35 23.66
CA VAL A 99 -13.11 -7.62 24.04
C VAL A 99 -12.42 -6.95 22.85
N ALA A 100 -12.99 -7.12 21.64
CA ALA A 100 -12.40 -6.63 20.40
C ALA A 100 -12.42 -5.09 20.29
N ASP A 101 -13.16 -4.38 21.15
CA ASP A 101 -13.12 -2.92 21.23
C ASP A 101 -11.72 -2.39 21.61
N GLY A 102 -10.88 -3.21 22.26
CA GLY A 102 -9.47 -2.90 22.50
C GLY A 102 -8.61 -2.72 21.24
N LEU A 103 -9.06 -3.25 20.08
CA LEU A 103 -8.44 -2.99 18.78
C LEU A 103 -8.51 -1.51 18.37
N GLY A 104 -9.40 -0.73 19.00
CA GLY A 104 -9.66 0.65 18.64
C GLY A 104 -10.62 0.80 17.46
N SER A 105 -11.20 1.97 17.31
CA SER A 105 -12.38 2.20 16.44
C SER A 105 -12.20 1.71 15.00
N ASN A 106 -11.04 1.94 14.37
CA ASN A 106 -10.85 1.62 12.95
C ASN A 106 -10.61 0.13 12.70
N LEU A 107 -9.73 -0.48 13.51
CA LEU A 107 -9.46 -1.91 13.43
C LEU A 107 -10.68 -2.71 13.87
N PHE A 108 -11.37 -2.29 14.93
CA PHE A 108 -12.62 -2.91 15.38
C PHE A 108 -13.70 -2.84 14.30
N ALA A 109 -13.89 -1.71 13.63
CA ALA A 109 -14.87 -1.60 12.55
C ALA A 109 -14.60 -2.61 11.43
N THR A 110 -13.34 -2.80 11.04
CA THR A 110 -12.93 -3.80 10.04
C THR A 110 -13.15 -5.22 10.57
N PHE A 111 -12.73 -5.49 11.80
CA PHE A 111 -12.90 -6.77 12.48
C PHE A 111 -14.37 -7.20 12.55
N ALA A 112 -15.26 -6.26 12.89
CA ALA A 112 -16.70 -6.46 13.03
C ALA A 112 -17.42 -6.71 11.69
N THR A 113 -16.77 -6.50 10.54
CA THR A 113 -17.37 -6.86 9.23
C THR A 113 -17.38 -8.37 8.98
N LYS A 114 -16.50 -9.13 9.64
CA LYS A 114 -16.34 -10.58 9.49
C LYS A 114 -16.58 -11.36 10.78
N ASN A 115 -16.71 -10.67 11.91
CA ASN A 115 -16.96 -11.26 13.20
C ASN A 115 -18.18 -10.59 13.84
N SER A 116 -19.08 -11.39 14.40
CA SER A 116 -20.25 -10.90 15.12
C SER A 116 -20.77 -11.97 16.06
N VAL A 117 -21.60 -11.56 17.02
CA VAL A 117 -22.35 -12.47 17.89
C VAL A 117 -23.80 -12.05 17.85
N ALA A 118 -24.69 -12.96 17.49
CA ALA A 118 -26.13 -12.71 17.45
C ALA A 118 -26.81 -13.07 18.78
N ALA A 119 -28.03 -12.58 19.00
CA ALA A 119 -28.79 -12.81 20.24
C ALA A 119 -29.22 -14.28 20.46
N ASN A 120 -29.07 -15.14 19.45
CA ASN A 120 -29.19 -16.60 19.53
C ASN A 120 -27.84 -17.30 19.76
N TYR A 121 -26.78 -16.53 20.04
CA TYR A 121 -25.44 -16.98 20.43
C TYR A 121 -24.61 -17.60 19.31
N THR A 122 -25.09 -17.57 18.07
CA THR A 122 -24.28 -17.95 16.91
C THR A 122 -23.27 -16.86 16.62
N ALA A 123 -22.00 -17.25 16.47
CA ALA A 123 -20.94 -16.35 16.05
C ALA A 123 -20.70 -16.44 14.55
N THR A 124 -20.38 -15.31 13.94
CA THR A 124 -19.65 -15.29 12.65
C THR A 124 -18.17 -15.09 12.95
N THR A 125 -17.31 -15.74 12.18
CA THR A 125 -15.85 -15.74 12.40
C THR A 125 -15.11 -15.46 11.10
N LEU A 126 -14.01 -14.72 11.16
CA LEU A 126 -13.25 -14.33 9.96
C LEU A 126 -12.66 -15.52 9.17
N SER A 127 -12.23 -16.58 9.86
CA SER A 127 -11.68 -17.79 9.23
C SER A 127 -11.87 -19.01 10.14
N ALA A 128 -11.72 -20.20 9.54
CA ALA A 128 -11.74 -21.45 10.27
C ALA A 128 -10.57 -21.58 11.27
N ASN A 129 -9.36 -21.12 10.90
CA ASN A 129 -8.20 -21.17 11.79
C ASN A 129 -8.43 -20.29 13.03
N PHE A 130 -8.93 -19.07 12.82
CA PHE A 130 -9.23 -18.13 13.90
C PHE A 130 -10.30 -18.68 14.85
N SER A 131 -11.39 -19.18 14.27
CA SER A 131 -12.47 -19.82 15.05
C SER A 131 -11.99 -21.02 15.84
N SER A 132 -11.18 -21.89 15.21
CA SER A 132 -10.63 -23.09 15.83
C SER A 132 -9.69 -22.73 17.00
N LEU A 133 -8.77 -21.78 16.80
CA LEU A 133 -7.86 -21.33 17.86
C LEU A 133 -8.62 -20.79 19.07
N PHE A 134 -9.50 -19.81 18.86
CA PHE A 134 -10.23 -19.17 19.95
C PHE A 134 -11.13 -20.16 20.68
N THR A 135 -11.83 -21.02 19.94
CA THR A 135 -12.73 -22.03 20.52
C THR A 135 -11.94 -23.03 21.38
N GLN A 136 -10.84 -23.59 20.84
CA GLN A 136 -10.06 -24.61 21.54
C GLN A 136 -9.37 -24.06 22.78
N ILE A 137 -8.71 -22.91 22.68
CA ILE A 137 -7.99 -22.31 23.82
C ILE A 137 -8.96 -21.87 24.91
N ASN A 138 -10.03 -21.14 24.57
CA ASN A 138 -11.00 -20.73 25.59
C ASN A 138 -11.69 -21.95 26.25
N THR A 139 -11.93 -23.04 25.51
CA THR A 139 -12.49 -24.26 26.10
C THR A 139 -11.52 -24.92 27.09
N LEU A 140 -10.24 -25.08 26.71
CA LEU A 140 -9.21 -25.65 27.60
C LEU A 140 -9.06 -24.84 28.90
N ILE A 141 -8.87 -23.53 28.76
CA ILE A 141 -8.53 -22.64 29.89
C ILE A 141 -9.78 -22.32 30.73
N THR A 142 -10.84 -21.82 30.10
CA THR A 142 -12.00 -21.29 30.84
C THR A 142 -12.95 -22.39 31.29
N ALA A 143 -13.26 -23.34 30.40
CA ALA A 143 -14.20 -24.43 30.71
C ALA A 143 -13.54 -25.67 31.32
N GLY A 144 -12.21 -25.81 31.16
CA GLY A 144 -11.43 -26.90 31.74
C GLY A 144 -10.69 -26.50 32.99
N ASP A 145 -9.50 -25.91 32.82
CA ASP A 145 -8.55 -25.69 33.91
C ASP A 145 -9.12 -24.75 34.99
N SER A 146 -9.81 -23.67 34.60
CA SER A 146 -10.43 -22.73 35.55
C SER A 146 -11.65 -23.31 36.27
N ALA A 147 -12.47 -24.11 35.57
CA ALA A 147 -13.64 -24.76 36.16
C ALA A 147 -13.24 -25.82 37.20
N PHE A 148 -12.23 -26.64 36.90
CA PHE A 148 -11.66 -27.61 37.84
C PHE A 148 -11.08 -26.90 39.07
N THR A 149 -10.19 -25.92 38.85
CA THR A 149 -9.49 -25.21 39.93
C THR A 149 -10.46 -24.56 40.90
N LYS A 150 -11.57 -24.05 40.36
CA LYS A 150 -12.64 -23.45 41.15
C LYS A 150 -13.32 -24.42 42.11
N ASN A 151 -13.72 -25.58 41.60
CA ASN A 151 -14.37 -26.58 42.44
C ASN A 151 -13.39 -27.18 43.45
N TYR A 152 -12.11 -27.30 43.06
CA TYR A 152 -11.06 -27.78 43.94
C TYR A 152 -10.89 -26.89 45.16
N PHE A 153 -10.71 -25.57 45.01
CA PHE A 153 -10.54 -24.68 46.18
C PHE A 153 -11.79 -24.57 47.05
N ALA A 154 -12.98 -24.72 46.46
CA ALA A 154 -14.23 -24.66 47.20
C ALA A 154 -14.45 -25.87 48.12
N ASN A 155 -14.27 -27.11 47.64
CA ASN A 155 -14.56 -28.31 48.42
C ASN A 155 -13.72 -29.56 48.09
N GLY A 156 -12.61 -29.40 47.37
CA GLY A 156 -11.69 -30.48 47.00
C GLY A 156 -12.17 -31.37 45.85
N SER A 157 -13.33 -31.09 45.26
CA SER A 157 -13.87 -31.90 44.16
C SER A 157 -13.45 -31.42 42.77
N THR A 158 -13.61 -32.30 41.77
CA THR A 158 -13.33 -31.97 40.36
C THR A 158 -14.44 -31.16 39.69
N ASP A 159 -15.69 -31.26 40.17
CA ASP A 159 -16.88 -30.76 39.49
C ASP A 159 -17.90 -30.06 40.40
N GLY A 160 -17.55 -29.87 41.67
CA GLY A 160 -18.39 -29.25 42.69
C GLY A 160 -19.17 -30.26 43.53
N ASN A 161 -19.19 -31.54 43.14
CA ASN A 161 -19.77 -32.62 43.94
C ASN A 161 -18.70 -33.19 44.90
N PRO A 162 -18.86 -33.06 46.23
CA PRO A 162 -17.89 -33.59 47.20
C PRO A 162 -17.63 -35.10 47.08
N ALA A 163 -18.50 -35.87 46.42
CA ALA A 163 -18.28 -37.28 46.13
C ALA A 163 -17.19 -37.53 45.06
N HIS A 164 -16.88 -36.55 44.22
CA HIS A 164 -15.92 -36.62 43.13
C HIS A 164 -14.62 -35.90 43.50
N GLN A 165 -13.87 -36.44 44.48
CA GLN A 165 -12.64 -35.83 44.98
C GLN A 165 -11.53 -35.80 43.92
N ALA A 166 -10.80 -34.69 43.86
CA ALA A 166 -9.59 -34.59 43.04
C ALA A 166 -8.46 -35.44 43.63
N VAL A 167 -7.64 -36.04 42.76
CA VAL A 167 -6.52 -36.92 43.10
C VAL A 167 -5.22 -36.33 42.57
N GLY A 168 -4.09 -36.45 43.28
CA GLY A 168 -2.80 -35.95 42.79
C GLY A 168 -2.63 -34.43 42.85
N VAL A 169 -3.58 -33.72 43.44
CA VAL A 169 -3.48 -32.32 43.86
C VAL A 169 -3.73 -32.28 45.37
N SER A 170 -2.84 -31.65 46.14
CA SER A 170 -2.95 -31.55 47.59
C SER A 170 -2.73 -30.11 48.01
N LEU A 171 -3.50 -29.68 49.01
CA LEU A 171 -3.26 -28.38 49.61
C LEU A 171 -1.86 -28.36 50.25
N PRO A 172 -1.15 -27.23 50.20
CA PRO A 172 0.07 -27.04 50.97
C PRO A 172 -0.17 -27.32 52.45
N ALA A 173 0.91 -27.57 53.21
CA ALA A 173 0.78 -27.82 54.65
C ALA A 173 0.01 -26.68 55.35
N GLY A 174 -1.08 -27.04 56.04
CA GLY A 174 -1.99 -26.09 56.69
C GLY A 174 -3.04 -25.45 55.77
N GLY A 175 -2.99 -25.67 54.46
CA GLY A 175 -3.94 -25.13 53.50
C GLY A 175 -5.37 -25.61 53.75
N GLN A 176 -6.33 -24.76 53.40
CA GLN A 176 -7.75 -24.99 53.63
C GLN A 176 -8.59 -24.81 52.36
N PHE A 177 -9.57 -25.69 52.18
CA PHE A 177 -10.69 -25.45 51.26
C PHE A 177 -11.69 -24.45 51.85
N ASN A 178 -12.50 -23.86 50.98
CA ASN A 178 -13.57 -22.93 51.33
C ASN A 178 -13.08 -21.71 52.12
N VAL A 179 -12.05 -21.04 51.59
CA VAL A 179 -11.35 -19.93 52.25
C VAL A 179 -12.30 -18.78 52.55
N TYR A 180 -13.18 -18.41 51.60
CA TYR A 180 -14.05 -17.24 51.80
C TYR A 180 -15.18 -17.49 52.80
N ASP A 181 -15.84 -18.66 52.79
CA ASP A 181 -16.92 -18.89 53.76
C ASP A 181 -16.36 -18.99 55.18
N LYS A 182 -15.14 -19.50 55.33
CA LYS A 182 -14.45 -19.54 56.62
C LYS A 182 -14.02 -18.16 57.10
N ALA A 183 -13.59 -17.30 56.18
CA ALA A 183 -13.20 -15.92 56.52
C ALA A 183 -14.40 -15.04 56.87
N TYR A 184 -15.50 -15.16 56.14
CA TYR A 184 -16.60 -14.19 56.23
C TYR A 184 -17.92 -14.72 56.80
N ASN A 185 -18.04 -16.04 57.01
CA ASN A 185 -19.20 -16.70 57.61
C ASN A 185 -20.56 -16.26 57.02
N PRO A 186 -20.81 -16.50 55.71
CA PRO A 186 -22.05 -16.10 55.05
C PRO A 186 -23.28 -16.79 55.66
N LEU A 187 -24.41 -16.10 55.66
CA LEU A 187 -25.67 -16.69 56.09
C LEU A 187 -26.00 -17.94 55.24
N PRO A 188 -26.45 -19.06 55.83
CA PRO A 188 -26.70 -20.32 55.09
C PRO A 188 -27.65 -20.16 53.90
N ALA A 189 -28.62 -19.24 53.97
CA ALA A 189 -29.56 -18.97 52.88
C ALA A 189 -28.89 -18.35 51.64
N ASN A 190 -27.78 -17.62 51.84
CA ASN A 190 -27.03 -16.90 50.81
C ASN A 190 -25.75 -17.63 50.38
N ALA A 191 -25.22 -18.50 51.25
CA ALA A 191 -24.01 -19.26 51.00
C ALA A 191 -24.06 -20.03 49.67
N ASN A 192 -22.90 -20.16 49.04
CA ASN A 192 -22.72 -20.97 47.86
C ASN A 192 -22.93 -22.45 48.19
N THR A 193 -23.54 -23.21 47.28
CA THR A 193 -23.79 -24.64 47.52
C THR A 193 -22.53 -25.51 47.40
N VAL A 194 -21.46 -24.99 46.78
CA VAL A 194 -20.20 -25.70 46.57
C VAL A 194 -19.14 -25.23 47.59
N GLY A 195 -19.15 -23.95 47.95
CA GLY A 195 -18.15 -23.27 48.79
C GLY A 195 -17.67 -21.98 48.12
N ASP A 196 -16.85 -21.21 48.83
CA ASP A 196 -16.27 -19.92 48.44
C ASP A 196 -17.33 -18.92 47.93
N SER A 197 -18.15 -18.42 48.85
CA SER A 197 -19.23 -17.47 48.57
C SER A 197 -18.71 -16.10 48.12
N ARG A 198 -19.42 -15.53 47.13
CA ARG A 198 -19.10 -14.26 46.46
C ARG A 198 -19.45 -13.02 47.32
N PRO A 199 -18.96 -11.82 46.96
CA PRO A 199 -19.29 -10.59 47.71
C PRO A 199 -20.80 -10.36 47.85
N ALA A 200 -21.57 -10.55 46.78
CA ALA A 200 -23.04 -10.42 46.82
C ALA A 200 -23.76 -11.45 47.71
N GLN A 201 -23.09 -12.55 48.06
CA GLN A 201 -23.61 -13.60 48.96
C GLN A 201 -23.20 -13.36 50.41
N VAL A 202 -21.97 -12.88 50.61
CA VAL A 202 -21.38 -12.58 51.92
C VAL A 202 -21.93 -11.27 52.50
N ALA A 203 -22.01 -10.22 51.69
CA ALA A 203 -22.43 -8.88 52.10
C ALA A 203 -23.60 -8.34 51.23
N PRO A 204 -24.74 -9.05 51.15
CA PRO A 204 -25.85 -8.70 50.24
C PRO A 204 -26.46 -7.33 50.51
N THR A 205 -26.31 -6.78 51.72
CA THR A 205 -26.80 -5.44 52.09
C THR A 205 -25.82 -4.31 51.77
N GLN A 206 -24.57 -4.63 51.43
CA GLN A 206 -23.51 -3.67 51.13
C GLN A 206 -23.17 -3.61 49.64
N ILE A 207 -23.62 -4.60 48.85
CA ILE A 207 -23.48 -4.61 47.40
C ILE A 207 -24.67 -3.91 46.75
N GLN A 208 -24.38 -2.85 45.99
CA GLN A 208 -25.36 -2.17 45.17
C GLN A 208 -25.69 -2.97 43.91
N THR A 209 -26.98 -2.96 43.57
CA THR A 209 -27.50 -3.49 42.31
C THR A 209 -27.96 -2.35 41.41
N PHE A 210 -27.91 -2.58 40.11
CA PHE A 210 -28.18 -1.54 39.11
C PHE A 210 -28.72 -2.15 37.81
N VAL A 211 -29.30 -1.27 36.99
CA VAL A 211 -29.87 -1.62 35.68
C VAL A 211 -29.07 -0.91 34.59
N ALA A 212 -28.64 -1.66 33.59
CA ALA A 212 -28.08 -1.12 32.36
C ALA A 212 -28.40 -2.07 31.20
N ASN A 213 -28.08 -1.67 29.98
CA ASN A 213 -28.23 -2.54 28.82
C ASN A 213 -27.07 -3.55 28.76
N ASP A 214 -27.40 -4.79 28.44
CA ASP A 214 -26.43 -5.84 28.13
C ASP A 214 -25.81 -5.66 26.73
N TYR A 215 -24.95 -6.59 26.33
CA TYR A 215 -24.26 -6.55 25.04
C TYR A 215 -25.22 -6.47 23.84
N PHE A 216 -26.43 -7.04 23.96
CA PHE A 216 -27.45 -7.04 22.91
C PHE A 216 -28.43 -5.87 23.01
N GLY A 217 -28.19 -4.92 23.92
CA GLY A 217 -29.06 -3.77 24.16
C GLY A 217 -30.28 -4.09 25.04
N VAL A 218 -30.30 -5.23 25.72
CA VAL A 218 -31.40 -5.64 26.59
C VAL A 218 -31.19 -5.09 28.00
N SER A 219 -32.17 -4.32 28.49
CA SER A 219 -32.18 -3.80 29.86
C SER A 219 -32.12 -4.95 30.87
N THR A 220 -31.03 -5.01 31.63
CA THR A 220 -30.66 -6.09 32.53
C THR A 220 -30.41 -5.55 33.94
N ASN A 221 -31.06 -6.16 34.94
CA ASN A 221 -30.90 -5.81 36.35
C ASN A 221 -29.98 -6.83 37.04
N SER A 222 -28.88 -6.37 37.65
CA SER A 222 -27.94 -7.27 38.32
C SER A 222 -28.56 -8.07 39.48
N ALA A 223 -29.58 -7.53 40.15
CA ALA A 223 -30.28 -8.19 41.26
C ALA A 223 -31.04 -9.46 40.83
N THR A 224 -31.61 -9.47 39.62
CA THR A 224 -32.51 -10.55 39.18
C THR A 224 -31.93 -11.41 38.07
N ALA A 225 -31.03 -10.86 37.25
CA ALA A 225 -30.45 -11.58 36.11
C ALA A 225 -29.05 -12.15 36.39
N ILE A 226 -28.32 -11.60 37.37
CA ILE A 226 -26.91 -11.93 37.59
C ILE A 226 -26.74 -12.64 38.92
N ILE A 227 -27.05 -11.96 40.03
CA ILE A 227 -26.82 -12.47 41.39
C ILE A 227 -27.44 -13.86 41.64
N PRO A 228 -28.67 -14.19 41.16
CA PRO A 228 -29.24 -15.51 41.38
C PRO A 228 -28.47 -16.66 40.72
N THR A 229 -27.79 -16.39 39.59
CA THR A 229 -26.96 -17.39 38.87
C THR A 229 -25.72 -17.79 39.65
N LEU A 230 -25.41 -17.07 40.73
CA LEU A 230 -24.16 -17.21 41.44
C LEU A 230 -24.16 -18.34 42.49
N LYS A 231 -25.34 -18.88 42.85
CA LYS A 231 -25.49 -19.73 44.04
C LYS A 231 -24.85 -21.12 43.93
N SER A 232 -24.73 -21.67 42.73
CA SER A 232 -24.30 -23.05 42.48
C SER A 232 -22.87 -23.20 41.92
N ASN A 233 -22.07 -22.14 41.98
CA ASN A 233 -20.75 -22.11 41.35
C ASN A 233 -19.81 -21.22 42.18
N ALA A 234 -18.68 -21.75 42.65
CA ALA A 234 -17.77 -21.07 43.58
C ALA A 234 -17.12 -19.79 43.02
N SER A 235 -16.52 -18.97 43.90
CA SER A 235 -15.95 -17.67 43.51
C SER A 235 -14.56 -17.76 42.87
N PHE A 236 -13.60 -18.44 43.51
CA PHE A 236 -12.18 -18.38 43.14
C PHE A 236 -11.74 -19.59 42.30
N PRO A 237 -10.96 -19.42 41.21
CA PRO A 237 -10.74 -18.19 40.45
C PRO A 237 -11.94 -17.84 39.54
N SER A 238 -11.93 -16.65 38.95
CA SER A 238 -13.05 -16.16 38.12
C SER A 238 -12.99 -16.65 36.67
N GLY A 239 -13.77 -17.66 36.30
CA GLY A 239 -13.84 -18.17 34.91
C GLY A 239 -14.23 -17.13 33.84
N HIS A 240 -15.13 -16.17 34.13
CA HIS A 240 -15.43 -15.10 33.17
C HIS A 240 -14.22 -14.19 32.96
N SER A 241 -13.47 -13.89 34.03
CA SER A 241 -12.24 -13.11 33.92
C SER A 241 -11.17 -13.87 33.14
N THR A 242 -11.08 -15.20 33.32
CA THR A 242 -10.20 -16.08 32.55
C THR A 242 -10.44 -15.96 31.05
N TYR A 243 -11.71 -15.97 30.60
CA TYR A 243 -12.05 -15.70 29.20
C TYR A 243 -11.58 -14.31 28.74
N GLY A 244 -11.86 -13.28 29.54
CA GLY A 244 -11.54 -11.89 29.22
C GLY A 244 -10.03 -11.69 29.02
N PHE A 245 -9.21 -12.20 29.94
CA PHE A 245 -7.76 -12.19 29.82
C PHE A 245 -7.29 -13.04 28.63
N THR A 246 -7.82 -14.24 28.44
CA THR A 246 -7.39 -15.16 27.37
C THR A 246 -7.62 -14.57 25.99
N SER A 247 -8.86 -14.15 25.71
CA SER A 247 -9.22 -13.62 24.39
C SER A 247 -8.53 -12.28 24.10
N SER A 248 -8.40 -11.41 25.11
CA SER A 248 -7.73 -10.13 24.92
C SER A 248 -6.22 -10.29 24.72
N LEU A 249 -5.56 -11.20 25.46
CA LEU A 249 -4.13 -11.44 25.31
C LEU A 249 -3.80 -12.15 23.99
N LEU A 250 -4.64 -13.10 23.53
CA LEU A 250 -4.50 -13.66 22.18
C LEU A 250 -4.57 -12.56 21.11
N LEU A 251 -5.56 -11.68 21.17
CA LEU A 251 -5.67 -10.54 20.26
C LEU A 251 -4.45 -9.60 20.39
N ALA A 252 -3.96 -9.35 21.61
CA ALA A 252 -2.80 -8.49 21.85
C ALA A 252 -1.54 -9.04 21.18
N ILE A 253 -1.29 -10.35 21.32
CA ILE A 253 -0.13 -11.01 20.67
C ILE A 253 -0.31 -11.00 19.15
N MET A 254 -1.55 -11.17 18.64
CA MET A 254 -1.83 -11.16 17.21
C MET A 254 -1.72 -9.77 16.56
N VAL A 255 -2.09 -8.72 17.30
CA VAL A 255 -2.12 -7.31 16.89
C VAL A 255 -1.31 -6.46 17.88
N PRO A 256 0.03 -6.62 17.91
CA PRO A 256 0.88 -5.97 18.90
C PRO A 256 0.90 -4.44 18.80
N GLU A 257 0.40 -3.86 17.71
CA GLU A 257 0.19 -2.42 17.58
C GLU A 257 -0.87 -1.84 18.54
N ARG A 258 -1.68 -2.72 19.17
CA ARG A 258 -2.69 -2.38 20.18
C ARG A 258 -2.51 -3.20 21.47
N TYR A 259 -1.29 -3.69 21.72
CA TYR A 259 -1.00 -4.64 22.79
C TYR A 259 -1.47 -4.12 24.17
N GLN A 260 -1.01 -2.93 24.57
CA GLN A 260 -1.35 -2.31 25.85
C GLN A 260 -2.86 -2.10 26.02
N GLN A 261 -3.55 -1.65 24.97
CA GLN A 261 -4.99 -1.41 25.02
C GLN A 261 -5.77 -2.72 25.20
N LEU A 262 -5.37 -3.79 24.50
CA LEU A 262 -6.02 -5.09 24.59
C LEU A 262 -5.81 -5.75 25.96
N ILE A 263 -4.58 -5.76 26.50
CA ILE A 263 -4.37 -6.29 27.87
C ILE A 263 -5.10 -5.47 28.94
N THR A 264 -5.21 -4.15 28.73
CA THR A 264 -6.00 -3.26 29.61
C THR A 264 -7.48 -3.59 29.52
N ARG A 265 -8.00 -3.84 28.32
CA ARG A 265 -9.39 -4.29 28.12
C ARG A 265 -9.67 -5.63 28.80
N GLY A 266 -8.73 -6.57 28.75
CA GLY A 266 -8.83 -7.83 29.48
C GLY A 266 -8.89 -7.64 31.00
N ALA A 267 -8.06 -6.75 31.55
CA ALA A 267 -8.08 -6.38 32.96
C ALA A 267 -9.37 -5.64 33.37
N GLU A 268 -9.88 -4.75 32.52
CA GLU A 268 -11.18 -4.09 32.71
C GLU A 268 -12.32 -5.11 32.73
N PHE A 269 -12.30 -6.09 31.83
CA PHE A 269 -13.29 -7.19 31.80
C PHE A 269 -13.28 -7.98 33.11
N GLY A 270 -12.10 -8.23 33.68
CA GLY A 270 -11.95 -8.79 35.03
C GLY A 270 -12.55 -7.87 36.09
N ASN A 271 -12.22 -6.58 36.06
CA ASN A 271 -12.76 -5.59 36.99
C ASN A 271 -14.29 -5.46 36.92
N SER A 272 -14.90 -5.60 35.73
CA SER A 272 -16.35 -5.65 35.53
C SER A 272 -17.02 -6.71 36.42
N ARG A 273 -16.33 -7.83 36.73
CA ARG A 273 -16.86 -8.87 37.62
C ARG A 273 -16.96 -8.41 39.07
N ILE A 274 -16.04 -7.56 39.51
CA ILE A 274 -16.01 -6.97 40.85
C ILE A 274 -17.08 -5.87 40.94
N VAL A 275 -17.20 -5.04 39.89
CA VAL A 275 -18.25 -4.01 39.77
C VAL A 275 -19.65 -4.59 39.94
N LEU A 276 -19.88 -5.84 39.54
CA LEU A 276 -21.17 -6.53 39.70
C LEU A 276 -21.39 -7.17 41.08
N GLY A 277 -20.40 -7.13 41.97
CA GLY A 277 -20.39 -7.88 43.23
C GLY A 277 -20.27 -9.40 43.03
N ALA A 278 -19.88 -9.85 41.84
CA ALA A 278 -19.85 -11.26 41.48
C ALA A 278 -18.52 -11.95 41.83
N HIS A 279 -17.43 -11.20 42.01
CA HIS A 279 -16.10 -11.73 42.31
C HIS A 279 -15.29 -10.75 43.16
N TYR A 280 -14.31 -11.29 43.87
CA TYR A 280 -13.32 -10.52 44.61
C TYR A 280 -12.09 -10.18 43.74
N PRO A 281 -11.30 -9.16 44.10
CA PRO A 281 -9.98 -8.91 43.52
C PRO A 281 -9.09 -10.15 43.36
N LEU A 282 -8.95 -10.98 44.40
CA LEU A 282 -8.16 -12.22 44.34
C LEU A 282 -8.65 -13.18 43.25
N ASP A 283 -9.95 -13.27 42.99
CA ASP A 283 -10.50 -14.15 41.95
C ASP A 283 -10.06 -13.72 40.54
N VAL A 284 -9.96 -12.40 40.32
CA VAL A 284 -9.54 -11.80 39.05
C VAL A 284 -8.01 -11.92 38.89
N ILE A 285 -7.25 -11.71 39.96
CA ILE A 285 -5.79 -11.93 39.96
C ILE A 285 -5.48 -13.40 39.67
N GLY A 286 -6.17 -14.34 40.34
CA GLY A 286 -6.00 -15.77 40.10
C GLY A 286 -6.34 -16.16 38.66
N ALA A 287 -7.40 -15.60 38.08
CA ALA A 287 -7.75 -15.80 36.68
C ALA A 287 -6.64 -15.30 35.72
N ARG A 288 -6.04 -14.12 35.98
CA ARG A 288 -4.92 -13.60 35.18
C ARG A 288 -3.71 -14.54 35.24
N ILE A 289 -3.31 -14.95 36.44
CA ILE A 289 -2.15 -15.84 36.67
C ILE A 289 -2.34 -17.14 35.90
N GLN A 290 -3.52 -17.75 36.02
CA GLN A 290 -3.87 -18.98 35.32
C GLN A 290 -3.81 -18.80 33.80
N THR A 291 -4.42 -17.72 33.28
CA THR A 291 -4.37 -17.42 31.84
C THR A 291 -2.94 -17.26 31.32
N TYR A 292 -2.05 -16.59 32.08
CA TYR A 292 -0.65 -16.42 31.67
C TYR A 292 0.07 -17.76 31.63
N TYR A 293 -0.13 -18.60 32.65
CA TYR A 293 0.42 -19.95 32.66
C TYR A 293 -0.06 -20.77 31.46
N ASP A 294 -1.38 -20.89 31.28
CA ASP A 294 -1.97 -21.73 30.24
C ASP A 294 -1.58 -21.27 28.83
N LEU A 295 -1.60 -19.97 28.54
CA LEU A 295 -1.18 -19.46 27.23
C LEU A 295 0.31 -19.68 26.98
N VAL A 296 1.16 -19.57 28.01
CA VAL A 296 2.58 -19.92 27.88
C VAL A 296 2.74 -21.40 27.52
N GLN A 297 2.01 -22.30 28.17
CA GLN A 297 2.10 -23.73 27.85
C GLN A 297 1.60 -24.03 26.43
N ILE A 298 0.42 -23.50 26.07
CA ILE A 298 -0.24 -23.75 24.78
C ILE A 298 0.58 -23.19 23.62
N LEU A 299 1.03 -21.94 23.72
CA LEU A 299 1.76 -21.27 22.63
C LEU A 299 3.21 -21.75 22.48
N ASN A 300 3.78 -22.42 23.49
CA ASN A 300 5.06 -23.13 23.37
C ASN A 300 4.88 -24.61 22.95
N GLY A 301 3.66 -25.04 22.62
CA GLY A 301 3.41 -26.38 22.09
C GLY A 301 3.51 -27.49 23.13
N ASN A 302 3.15 -27.22 24.40
CA ASN A 302 3.12 -28.26 25.42
C ASN A 302 2.17 -29.40 25.02
N PRO A 303 2.65 -30.67 24.93
CA PRO A 303 1.84 -31.80 24.48
C PRO A 303 0.64 -32.10 25.40
N ASP A 304 0.67 -31.67 26.67
CA ASP A 304 -0.44 -31.87 27.62
C ASP A 304 -1.71 -31.08 27.25
N TYR A 305 -1.63 -30.16 26.28
CA TYR A 305 -2.78 -29.41 25.75
C TYR A 305 -3.21 -29.91 24.36
N ALA A 306 -2.36 -30.65 23.66
CA ALA A 306 -2.57 -31.08 22.28
C ALA A 306 -3.38 -32.39 22.18
N ASN A 307 -4.15 -32.55 21.09
CA ASN A 307 -4.96 -33.75 20.82
C ASN A 307 -5.91 -34.17 21.95
N ARG A 308 -6.43 -33.21 22.71
CA ARG A 308 -7.32 -33.47 23.84
C ARG A 308 -8.76 -33.37 23.44
N THR A 309 -9.53 -34.39 23.80
CA THR A 309 -10.99 -34.35 23.71
C THR A 309 -11.55 -33.76 24.99
N VAL A 310 -12.16 -32.58 24.89
CA VAL A 310 -12.73 -31.82 26.01
C VAL A 310 -14.22 -31.55 25.79
N PRO A 311 -15.06 -31.55 26.84
CA PRO A 311 -16.45 -31.14 26.75
C PRO A 311 -16.58 -29.70 26.23
N GLY A 312 -17.41 -29.49 25.22
CA GLY A 312 -17.75 -28.16 24.72
C GLY A 312 -18.71 -27.43 25.66
N LEU A 313 -18.63 -26.09 25.72
CA LEU A 313 -19.46 -25.25 26.61
C LEU A 313 -20.98 -25.37 26.34
N LEU A 314 -21.37 -25.70 25.10
CA LEU A 314 -22.76 -25.88 24.66
C LEU A 314 -23.18 -27.36 24.54
N GLY A 315 -22.38 -28.29 25.05
CA GLY A 315 -22.52 -29.72 24.81
C GLY A 315 -21.71 -30.21 23.60
N GLY A 316 -21.52 -31.51 23.50
CA GLY A 316 -20.61 -32.14 22.54
C GLY A 316 -19.15 -32.17 23.01
N THR A 317 -18.24 -32.66 22.16
CA THR A 317 -16.81 -32.74 22.44
C THR A 317 -16.01 -31.98 21.38
N ILE A 318 -14.96 -31.31 21.81
CA ILE A 318 -13.98 -30.64 20.96
C ILE A 318 -12.67 -31.41 21.07
N THR A 319 -12.02 -31.70 19.94
CA THR A 319 -10.65 -32.24 19.94
C THR A 319 -9.68 -31.12 19.59
N THR A 320 -8.69 -30.88 20.45
CA THR A 320 -7.70 -29.83 20.24
C THR A 320 -6.68 -30.23 19.18
N THR A 321 -6.07 -29.24 18.53
CA THR A 321 -5.04 -29.42 17.51
C THR A 321 -3.83 -30.17 18.06
N SER A 322 -3.09 -30.83 17.18
CA SER A 322 -1.78 -31.41 17.51
C SER A 322 -0.67 -30.34 17.59
N ASP A 323 -0.90 -29.16 17.02
CA ASP A 323 0.08 -28.08 16.91
C ASP A 323 -0.59 -26.72 17.09
N PHE A 324 -0.58 -26.22 18.33
CA PHE A 324 -1.09 -24.89 18.66
C PHE A 324 -0.24 -23.75 18.11
N PRO A 325 1.11 -23.79 18.16
CA PRO A 325 1.96 -22.79 17.53
C PRO A 325 1.62 -22.57 16.04
N ALA A 326 1.46 -23.63 15.26
CA ALA A 326 1.09 -23.53 13.85
C ALA A 326 -0.33 -22.97 13.66
N LEU A 327 -1.30 -23.41 14.47
CA LEU A 327 -2.67 -22.89 14.42
C LEU A 327 -2.72 -21.39 14.79
N PHE A 328 -1.92 -20.96 15.78
CA PHE A 328 -1.79 -19.57 16.17
C PHE A 328 -1.23 -18.72 15.03
N ALA A 329 -0.13 -19.16 14.41
CA ALA A 329 0.48 -18.46 13.28
C ALA A 329 -0.48 -18.32 12.09
N ALA A 330 -1.23 -19.38 11.77
CA ALA A 330 -2.24 -19.36 10.71
C ALA A 330 -3.39 -18.38 11.03
N ALA A 331 -3.94 -18.44 12.24
CA ALA A 331 -4.99 -17.53 12.69
C ALA A 331 -4.52 -16.07 12.74
N GLN A 332 -3.25 -15.82 13.12
CA GLN A 332 -2.68 -14.48 13.15
C GLN A 332 -2.52 -13.93 11.73
N SER A 333 -2.06 -14.76 10.79
CA SER A 333 -2.00 -14.41 9.38
C SER A 333 -3.38 -14.03 8.84
N ASP A 334 -4.40 -14.85 9.11
CA ASP A 334 -5.78 -14.58 8.68
C ASP A 334 -6.32 -13.26 9.25
N LEU A 335 -6.11 -13.01 10.55
CA LEU A 335 -6.54 -11.76 11.19
C LEU A 335 -5.80 -10.54 10.63
N ARG A 336 -4.47 -10.62 10.51
CA ARG A 336 -3.68 -9.49 10.01
C ARG A 336 -3.98 -9.18 8.55
N ALA A 337 -4.30 -10.20 7.72
CA ALA A 337 -4.76 -10.01 6.35
C ALA A 337 -6.11 -9.24 6.31
N LEU A 338 -7.05 -9.56 7.20
CA LEU A 338 -8.31 -8.82 7.33
C LEU A 338 -8.09 -7.36 7.73
N LEU A 339 -7.21 -7.12 8.71
CA LEU A 339 -6.99 -5.78 9.29
C LEU A 339 -6.14 -4.86 8.40
N ASN A 340 -5.51 -5.38 7.36
CA ASN A 340 -4.60 -4.63 6.49
C ASN A 340 -5.36 -3.76 5.46
N THR A 341 -6.13 -2.78 5.92
CA THR A 341 -7.01 -1.94 5.09
C THR A 341 -6.50 -0.53 4.83
N CYS A 342 -5.53 -0.04 5.62
CA CYS A 342 -4.93 1.29 5.47
C CYS A 342 -3.69 1.23 4.56
N SER A 343 -3.38 2.32 3.83
CA SER A 343 -2.22 2.39 2.92
C SER A 343 -0.86 2.20 3.60
N GLY A 344 -0.76 2.37 4.92
CA GLY A 344 0.42 2.08 5.75
C GLY A 344 0.30 0.79 6.59
N GLY A 345 -0.65 -0.07 6.23
CA GLY A 345 -0.96 -1.33 6.89
C GLY A 345 -1.58 -1.22 8.28
N VAL A 346 -1.51 -2.32 9.04
CA VAL A 346 -2.15 -2.45 10.38
C VAL A 346 -1.69 -1.36 11.34
N ALA A 347 -0.40 -1.01 11.35
CA ALA A 347 0.14 0.05 12.19
C ALA A 347 -0.49 1.43 11.91
N ALA A 348 -0.71 1.77 10.64
CA ALA A 348 -1.40 3.01 10.28
C ALA A 348 -2.87 3.01 10.71
N CYS A 349 -3.56 1.86 10.62
CA CYS A 349 -4.92 1.72 11.13
C CYS A 349 -4.99 1.84 12.66
N ALA A 350 -4.02 1.27 13.38
CA ALA A 350 -3.92 1.38 14.83
C ALA A 350 -3.71 2.84 15.28
N ALA A 351 -2.77 3.56 14.63
CA ALA A 351 -2.45 4.95 14.96
C ALA A 351 -3.62 5.92 14.73
N THR A 352 -4.48 5.66 13.74
CA THR A 352 -5.64 6.50 13.43
C THR A 352 -6.82 6.33 14.41
N SER A 353 -6.71 5.41 15.38
CA SER A 353 -7.75 5.13 16.38
C SER A 353 -7.65 6.03 17.62
N ALA A 354 -7.02 7.20 17.51
CA ALA A 354 -6.70 8.11 18.63
C ALA A 354 -7.90 8.66 19.44
N THR A 355 -9.14 8.31 19.10
CA THR A 355 -10.38 8.78 19.77
C THR A 355 -11.20 7.68 20.44
N ASP A 356 -10.64 6.48 20.62
CA ASP A 356 -11.33 5.36 21.30
C ASP A 356 -11.18 5.38 22.85
N ARG A 357 -11.83 4.42 23.52
CA ARG A 357 -11.86 4.27 24.99
C ARG A 357 -10.48 4.11 25.65
N PHE A 358 -9.49 3.64 24.89
CA PHE A 358 -8.11 3.36 25.30
C PHE A 358 -7.11 4.26 24.56
N SER A 359 -7.53 5.50 24.28
CA SER A 359 -6.68 6.51 23.63
C SER A 359 -5.71 7.19 24.61
N SER A 360 -5.93 7.09 25.93
CA SER A 360 -5.07 7.68 26.96
C SER A 360 -4.15 6.63 27.57
N ILE A 361 -2.95 6.50 27.01
CA ILE A 361 -1.96 5.51 27.48
C ILE A 361 -1.59 5.68 28.96
N SER A 362 -1.56 6.91 29.48
CA SER A 362 -1.29 7.19 30.90
C SER A 362 -2.41 6.66 31.81
N THR A 363 -3.66 6.82 31.39
CA THR A 363 -4.83 6.30 32.11
C THR A 363 -4.85 4.78 32.07
N ASP A 364 -4.59 4.20 30.90
CA ASP A 364 -4.54 2.76 30.71
C ASP A 364 -3.43 2.12 31.57
N LYS A 365 -2.23 2.73 31.59
CA LYS A 365 -1.10 2.28 32.43
C LYS A 365 -1.46 2.32 33.91
N ALA A 366 -2.09 3.41 34.37
CA ALA A 366 -2.51 3.56 35.76
C ALA A 366 -3.57 2.52 36.15
N ASN A 367 -4.59 2.34 35.33
CA ASN A 367 -5.67 1.37 35.55
C ASN A 367 -5.13 -0.07 35.56
N TYR A 368 -4.36 -0.45 34.54
CA TYR A 368 -3.79 -1.78 34.44
C TYR A 368 -2.85 -2.08 35.63
N THR A 369 -1.98 -1.15 35.99
CA THR A 369 -1.07 -1.30 37.15
C THR A 369 -1.84 -1.48 38.44
N TYR A 370 -2.92 -0.72 38.65
CA TYR A 370 -3.80 -0.91 39.81
C TYR A 370 -4.46 -2.30 39.78
N TRP A 371 -5.05 -2.72 38.67
CA TRP A 371 -5.73 -4.02 38.54
C TRP A 371 -4.80 -5.23 38.64
N LEU A 372 -3.48 -5.04 38.54
CA LEU A 372 -2.54 -6.14 38.78
C LEU A 372 -2.59 -6.64 40.22
N THR A 373 -2.88 -5.77 41.19
CA THR A 373 -2.83 -6.06 42.64
C THR A 373 -4.08 -5.60 43.41
N TYR A 374 -4.88 -4.71 42.82
CA TYR A 374 -5.97 -3.97 43.46
C TYR A 374 -5.57 -3.22 44.73
N GLY A 375 -4.28 -2.94 44.92
CA GLY A 375 -3.75 -2.34 46.14
C GLY A 375 -3.79 -3.28 47.37
N LEU A 376 -3.98 -4.59 47.18
CA LEU A 376 -3.90 -5.56 48.26
C LEU A 376 -2.49 -5.61 48.84
N SER A 377 -2.40 -5.78 50.17
CA SER A 377 -1.12 -5.84 50.86
C SER A 377 -0.34 -7.12 50.50
N PRO A 378 1.00 -7.06 50.46
CA PRO A 378 1.81 -8.26 50.29
C PRO A 378 1.71 -9.17 51.52
N VAL A 379 1.79 -10.49 51.29
CA VAL A 379 1.82 -11.53 52.32
C VAL A 379 3.22 -12.11 52.54
N GLY A 380 4.17 -11.77 51.66
CA GLY A 380 5.56 -12.22 51.71
C GLY A 380 6.58 -11.09 51.52
N ALA A 381 7.87 -11.45 51.38
CA ALA A 381 8.94 -10.49 51.14
C ALA A 381 8.77 -9.78 49.79
N THR A 382 9.02 -8.46 49.73
CA THR A 382 8.76 -7.61 48.55
C THR A 382 10.00 -7.29 47.72
N ASN A 383 11.15 -7.84 48.08
CA ASN A 383 12.46 -7.52 47.51
C ASN A 383 13.20 -8.74 46.94
N LEU A 384 12.48 -9.83 46.64
CA LEU A 384 13.10 -11.00 46.01
C LEU A 384 13.48 -10.67 44.56
N ALA A 385 14.58 -11.27 44.11
CA ALA A 385 15.05 -11.16 42.73
C ALA A 385 13.93 -11.52 41.74
N PRO A 386 13.90 -10.90 40.54
CA PRO A 386 12.93 -11.26 39.51
C PRO A 386 12.98 -12.75 39.16
N VAL A 387 11.82 -13.32 38.84
CA VAL A 387 11.69 -14.72 38.42
C VAL A 387 10.80 -14.76 37.18
N VAL A 388 11.42 -14.85 36.00
CA VAL A 388 10.68 -14.97 34.74
C VAL A 388 10.32 -16.43 34.50
N PRO A 389 9.03 -16.79 34.36
CA PRO A 389 8.65 -18.17 34.05
C PRO A 389 9.30 -18.66 32.74
N VAL A 390 9.59 -19.95 32.65
CA VAL A 390 10.14 -20.54 31.42
C VAL A 390 9.08 -20.46 30.31
N GLY A 391 9.47 -19.95 29.13
CA GLY A 391 8.57 -19.82 27.98
C GLY A 391 7.68 -18.56 27.99
N ALA A 392 7.72 -17.73 29.03
CA ALA A 392 6.92 -16.50 29.14
C ALA A 392 7.21 -15.45 28.07
N GLU A 393 8.35 -15.56 27.38
CA GLU A 393 8.77 -14.68 26.29
C GLU A 393 7.75 -14.68 25.14
N VAL A 394 7.04 -15.80 24.94
CA VAL A 394 6.00 -15.93 23.91
C VAL A 394 4.88 -14.89 24.07
N LEU A 395 4.63 -14.41 25.29
CA LEU A 395 3.59 -13.43 25.57
C LEU A 395 3.91 -12.04 25.00
N ILE A 396 5.19 -11.70 24.80
CA ILE A 396 5.65 -10.39 24.31
C ILE A 396 6.46 -10.47 23.02
N ALA A 397 6.77 -11.67 22.51
CA ALA A 397 7.65 -11.85 21.35
C ALA A 397 7.18 -11.09 20.10
N SER A 398 5.87 -11.00 19.85
CA SER A 398 5.32 -10.28 18.70
C SER A 398 5.47 -8.76 18.81
N ARG A 399 5.64 -8.22 20.03
CA ARG A 399 5.91 -6.81 20.29
C ARG A 399 7.35 -6.43 19.95
N PHE A 400 8.30 -7.38 20.08
CA PHE A 400 9.73 -7.14 19.89
C PHE A 400 10.38 -8.18 18.96
N PRO A 401 10.02 -8.21 17.66
CA PRO A 401 10.50 -9.23 16.73
C PRO A 401 12.02 -9.19 16.44
N TYR A 402 12.70 -8.14 16.90
CA TYR A 402 14.15 -7.93 16.76
C TYR A 402 14.94 -8.29 18.03
N LEU A 403 14.29 -8.67 19.14
CA LEU A 403 14.94 -9.12 20.37
C LEU A 403 15.13 -10.64 20.38
N THR A 404 16.24 -11.09 20.96
CA THR A 404 16.48 -12.51 21.25
C THR A 404 15.65 -12.98 22.44
N THR A 405 15.48 -14.30 22.61
CA THR A 405 14.78 -14.87 23.78
C THR A 405 15.40 -14.40 25.10
N ALA A 406 16.72 -14.35 25.22
CA ALA A 406 17.39 -13.86 26.43
C ALA A 406 17.03 -12.39 26.73
N GLN A 407 16.98 -11.55 25.69
CA GLN A 407 16.58 -10.15 25.81
C GLN A 407 15.10 -9.98 26.17
N LEU A 408 14.21 -10.82 25.63
CA LEU A 408 12.80 -10.84 26.04
C LEU A 408 12.66 -11.22 27.51
N ARG A 409 13.48 -12.16 28.01
CA ARG A 409 13.53 -12.49 29.44
C ARG A 409 13.99 -11.30 30.27
N ASP A 410 15.01 -10.57 29.83
CA ASP A 410 15.47 -9.37 30.55
C ASP A 410 14.38 -8.29 30.59
N VAL A 411 13.63 -8.09 29.49
CA VAL A 411 12.46 -7.19 29.47
C VAL A 411 11.43 -7.60 30.52
N LEU A 412 11.04 -8.88 30.56
CA LEU A 412 10.08 -9.39 31.55
C LEU A 412 10.62 -9.22 32.98
N ALA A 413 11.86 -9.63 33.24
CA ALA A 413 12.49 -9.57 34.56
C ALA A 413 12.56 -8.13 35.10
N THR A 414 12.92 -7.18 34.23
CA THR A 414 13.13 -5.78 34.63
C THR A 414 11.84 -4.98 34.75
N THR A 415 10.70 -5.57 34.37
CA THR A 415 9.38 -4.95 34.44
C THR A 415 8.43 -5.65 35.42
N GLU A 416 8.88 -6.73 36.07
CA GLU A 416 8.11 -7.47 37.07
C GLU A 416 7.63 -6.58 38.24
N LEU A 417 6.46 -6.95 38.77
CA LEU A 417 5.98 -6.43 40.05
C LEU A 417 6.90 -6.86 41.21
N PRO A 418 6.92 -6.10 42.32
CA PRO A 418 7.53 -6.56 43.57
C PRO A 418 6.97 -7.92 44.00
N SER A 419 7.84 -8.76 44.55
CA SER A 419 7.46 -10.09 45.06
C SER A 419 6.51 -10.02 46.27
N GLY A 420 6.01 -11.17 46.70
CA GLY A 420 5.24 -11.29 47.94
C GLY A 420 3.78 -10.86 47.83
N GLN A 421 3.28 -10.69 46.60
CA GLN A 421 1.85 -10.51 46.34
C GLN A 421 1.03 -11.71 46.89
N PRO A 422 -0.26 -11.56 47.24
CA PRO A 422 -1.04 -12.61 47.89
C PRO A 422 -1.06 -14.00 47.22
N LEU A 423 -0.92 -14.05 45.89
CA LEU A 423 -0.91 -15.28 45.09
C LEU A 423 0.46 -15.54 44.42
N ASP A 424 1.53 -14.89 44.90
CA ASP A 424 2.89 -15.15 44.45
C ASP A 424 3.41 -16.44 45.09
N ASP A 425 3.46 -17.50 44.30
CA ASP A 425 3.99 -18.82 44.69
C ASP A 425 5.49 -18.97 44.39
N GLY A 426 6.14 -17.91 43.88
CA GLY A 426 7.55 -17.93 43.46
C GLY A 426 7.77 -18.45 42.04
N SER A 427 6.73 -18.84 41.30
CA SER A 427 6.84 -19.25 39.89
C SER A 427 7.11 -18.07 38.94
N GLY A 428 6.79 -16.85 39.37
CA GLY A 428 6.91 -15.63 38.57
C GLY A 428 5.64 -15.16 37.87
N TYR A 429 4.64 -16.02 37.66
CA TYR A 429 3.43 -15.67 36.91
C TYR A 429 2.61 -14.55 37.56
N ALA A 430 2.58 -14.50 38.90
CA ALA A 430 1.94 -13.43 39.65
C ALA A 430 2.59 -12.05 39.43
N ARG A 431 3.89 -12.04 39.08
CA ARG A 431 4.73 -10.85 38.98
C ARG A 431 4.79 -10.25 37.58
N LEU A 432 4.37 -10.97 36.54
CA LEU A 432 4.39 -10.49 35.16
C LEU A 432 3.55 -9.21 34.99
N ASN A 433 4.19 -8.13 34.54
CA ASN A 433 3.55 -6.88 34.15
C ASN A 433 3.70 -6.68 32.65
N LEU A 434 2.75 -7.22 31.87
CA LEU A 434 2.85 -7.22 30.41
C LEU A 434 2.70 -5.82 29.79
N PHE A 435 2.07 -4.87 30.51
CA PHE A 435 1.97 -3.48 30.06
C PHE A 435 3.34 -2.81 30.09
N ALA A 436 4.03 -2.88 31.24
CA ALA A 436 5.38 -2.36 31.35
C ALA A 436 6.34 -3.12 30.41
N ALA A 437 6.23 -4.45 30.29
CA ALA A 437 7.04 -5.22 29.35
C ALA A 437 6.85 -4.76 27.89
N ALA A 438 5.62 -4.44 27.47
CA ALA A 438 5.34 -3.95 26.12
C ALA A 438 5.87 -2.53 25.84
N ASP A 439 6.22 -1.78 26.89
CA ASP A 439 6.95 -0.50 26.83
C ASP A 439 8.48 -0.70 26.72
N GLY A 440 9.00 -1.93 26.73
CA GLY A 440 10.43 -2.24 26.61
C GLY A 440 11.11 -2.51 27.96
N TYR A 441 12.43 -2.39 28.01
CA TYR A 441 13.22 -2.65 29.23
C TYR A 441 12.84 -1.70 30.37
N GLY A 442 12.85 -2.19 31.62
CA GLY A 442 12.78 -1.32 32.82
C GLY A 442 14.15 -0.96 33.41
N SER A 443 15.17 -1.77 33.11
CA SER A 443 16.56 -1.47 33.46
C SER A 443 17.55 -2.25 32.59
N PHE A 444 18.78 -1.76 32.53
CA PHE A 444 19.92 -2.47 31.93
C PHE A 444 20.85 -2.97 33.05
N GLY A 445 20.86 -4.28 33.28
CA GLY A 445 21.83 -4.91 34.19
C GLY A 445 23.23 -5.04 33.58
N SER A 446 23.33 -5.02 32.24
CA SER A 446 24.57 -5.09 31.47
C SER A 446 24.41 -4.35 30.13
N GLN A 447 25.43 -4.37 29.26
CA GLN A 447 25.30 -3.76 27.94
C GLN A 447 24.31 -4.54 27.07
N VAL A 448 23.17 -3.92 26.74
CA VAL A 448 22.15 -4.47 25.85
C VAL A 448 22.48 -4.11 24.41
N SER A 449 22.71 -5.10 23.55
CA SER A 449 22.97 -4.90 22.12
C SER A 449 21.82 -5.42 21.26
N ILE A 450 21.14 -4.53 20.54
CA ILE A 450 20.02 -4.88 19.64
C ILE A 450 20.38 -4.63 18.18
N THR A 451 19.72 -5.36 17.27
CA THR A 451 19.87 -5.18 15.82
C THR A 451 18.49 -5.09 15.17
N MET A 452 18.16 -3.92 14.62
CA MET A 452 16.89 -3.68 13.94
C MET A 452 17.08 -3.64 12.41
N ASP A 453 16.10 -4.14 11.65
CA ASP A 453 16.17 -4.22 10.19
C ASP A 453 14.95 -3.55 9.54
N ALA A 454 15.20 -2.38 8.94
CA ALA A 454 14.18 -1.58 8.26
C ALA A 454 13.50 -2.30 7.09
N SER A 455 14.20 -3.22 6.41
CA SER A 455 13.65 -3.93 5.25
C SER A 455 12.53 -4.91 5.60
N ARG A 456 12.46 -5.33 6.87
CA ARG A 456 11.44 -6.26 7.38
C ARG A 456 10.13 -5.58 7.80
N GLY A 457 10.08 -4.25 7.80
CA GLY A 457 8.90 -3.47 8.16
C GLY A 457 8.43 -3.64 9.62
N GLY A 458 7.29 -3.02 9.96
CA GLY A 458 6.70 -3.08 11.29
C GLY A 458 7.68 -2.71 12.41
N PHE A 459 7.62 -3.44 13.53
CA PHE A 459 8.53 -3.23 14.67
C PHE A 459 10.00 -3.57 14.40
N ASN A 460 10.33 -4.33 13.34
CA ASN A 460 11.73 -4.48 12.94
C ASN A 460 12.30 -3.18 12.36
N ALA A 461 11.43 -2.37 11.74
CA ALA A 461 11.82 -1.12 11.11
C ALA A 461 11.74 0.09 12.04
N LYS A 462 10.68 0.19 12.84
CA LYS A 462 10.48 1.30 13.76
C LYS A 462 9.81 0.83 15.05
N ASP A 463 10.38 1.22 16.19
CA ASP A 463 9.81 0.93 17.50
C ASP A 463 10.05 2.06 18.51
N SER A 464 9.35 2.02 19.64
CA SER A 464 9.51 2.93 20.76
C SER A 464 9.53 2.16 22.08
N TRP A 465 10.51 2.48 22.95
CA TRP A 465 10.53 2.08 24.35
C TRP A 465 10.10 3.26 25.22
N ASN A 466 9.15 3.01 26.12
CA ASN A 466 8.44 4.03 26.88
C ASN A 466 8.57 3.90 28.40
N ASN A 467 9.36 2.95 28.88
CA ASN A 467 9.73 2.92 30.29
C ASN A 467 10.86 3.90 30.58
N ASP A 468 10.93 4.33 31.84
CA ASP A 468 12.14 4.95 32.38
C ASP A 468 13.17 3.83 32.61
N ILE A 469 14.29 3.86 31.87
CA ILE A 469 15.28 2.78 31.93
C ILE A 469 16.40 3.14 32.91
N SER A 470 16.58 2.32 33.94
CA SER A 470 17.62 2.48 34.97
C SER A 470 18.75 1.45 34.85
N GLY A 471 19.71 1.46 35.78
CA GLY A 471 20.71 0.38 35.92
C GLY A 471 22.15 0.75 35.51
N VAL A 472 23.09 -0.17 35.73
CA VAL A 472 24.52 0.07 35.50
C VAL A 472 24.95 -0.22 34.05
N GLY A 473 24.12 -0.92 33.28
CA GLY A 473 24.33 -1.27 31.89
C GLY A 473 24.07 -0.11 30.92
N GLY A 474 24.20 -0.38 29.63
CA GLY A 474 24.01 0.59 28.55
C GLY A 474 23.36 -0.03 27.32
N LEU A 475 23.25 0.75 26.25
CA LEU A 475 22.55 0.36 25.01
C LEU A 475 23.50 0.42 23.82
N THR A 476 23.49 -0.61 22.98
CA THR A 476 24.09 -0.61 21.65
C THR A 476 23.02 -0.89 20.59
N LEU A 477 22.79 0.08 19.71
CA LEU A 477 21.90 -0.07 18.55
C LEU A 477 22.74 -0.39 17.30
N ASN A 478 22.36 -1.45 16.60
CA ASN A 478 22.93 -1.85 15.31
C ASN A 478 21.81 -2.01 14.25
N GLY A 479 22.23 -2.18 13.00
CA GLY A 479 21.33 -2.45 11.88
C GLY A 479 20.88 -1.18 11.17
N THR A 480 19.65 -1.17 10.64
CA THR A 480 19.11 -0.10 9.80
C THR A 480 17.80 0.48 10.32
N GLY A 481 17.22 -0.11 11.38
CA GLY A 481 15.94 0.34 11.95
C GLY A 481 16.04 1.59 12.82
N HIS A 482 14.89 2.01 13.33
CA HIS A 482 14.69 3.20 14.15
C HIS A 482 14.14 2.83 15.52
N LEU A 483 14.84 3.20 16.60
CA LEU A 483 14.35 3.08 17.97
C LEU A 483 14.16 4.46 18.58
N THR A 484 12.97 4.75 19.10
CA THR A 484 12.72 5.94 19.92
C THR A 484 12.74 5.59 21.41
N LEU A 485 13.46 6.35 22.23
CA LEU A 485 13.40 6.31 23.69
C LEU A 485 12.61 7.52 24.20
N THR A 486 11.50 7.27 24.89
CA THR A 486 10.60 8.33 25.38
C THR A 486 10.71 8.58 26.89
N GLY A 487 11.33 7.65 27.63
CA GLY A 487 11.48 7.71 29.08
C GLY A 487 12.56 8.66 29.60
N THR A 488 12.60 8.81 30.92
CA THR A 488 13.67 9.46 31.67
C THR A 488 14.72 8.42 32.04
N ASP A 489 15.65 8.18 31.12
CA ASP A 489 16.62 7.09 31.25
C ASP A 489 17.81 7.49 32.13
N THR A 490 17.98 6.74 33.21
CA THR A 490 18.99 6.96 34.27
C THR A 490 20.11 5.93 34.26
N TYR A 491 20.13 5.02 33.27
CA TYR A 491 21.20 4.04 33.16
C TYR A 491 22.56 4.70 32.93
N THR A 492 23.64 4.08 33.42
CA THR A 492 24.98 4.69 33.45
C THR A 492 25.99 4.11 32.47
N GLY A 493 25.73 2.91 31.93
CA GLY A 493 26.57 2.32 30.89
C GLY A 493 26.40 3.02 29.54
N PRO A 494 27.38 2.90 28.62
CA PRO A 494 27.45 3.73 27.43
C PRO A 494 26.30 3.49 26.45
N THR A 495 25.84 4.56 25.81
CA THR A 495 24.91 4.50 24.66
C THR A 495 25.72 4.53 23.36
N ILE A 496 25.63 3.49 22.54
CA ILE A 496 26.42 3.32 21.31
C ILE A 496 25.47 3.12 20.13
N VAL A 497 25.60 3.93 19.09
CA VAL A 497 24.82 3.82 17.86
C VAL A 497 25.75 3.43 16.72
N ASN A 498 25.75 2.14 16.35
CA ASN A 498 26.57 1.59 15.27
C ASN A 498 25.85 1.57 13.92
N GLY A 499 24.52 1.68 13.91
CA GLY A 499 23.69 1.65 12.72
C GLY A 499 22.28 2.09 13.03
N GLY A 500 21.53 2.48 11.99
CA GLY A 500 20.14 2.91 12.13
C GLY A 500 20.02 4.24 12.87
N THR A 501 18.84 4.50 13.41
CA THR A 501 18.53 5.75 14.13
C THR A 501 18.11 5.46 15.56
N LEU A 502 18.82 6.06 16.53
CA LEU A 502 18.36 6.18 17.90
C LEU A 502 17.78 7.58 18.10
N GLU A 503 16.48 7.69 18.29
CA GLU A 503 15.77 8.95 18.53
C GLU A 503 15.49 9.13 20.02
N ILE A 504 15.91 10.26 20.58
CA ILE A 504 15.67 10.59 21.99
C ILE A 504 14.53 11.61 22.07
N ALA A 505 13.36 11.15 22.50
CA ALA A 505 12.23 12.02 22.82
C ALA A 505 12.22 12.40 24.31
N GLY A 506 12.70 11.50 25.17
CA GLY A 506 12.85 11.73 26.61
C GLY A 506 14.23 12.25 27.01
N SER A 507 14.92 11.56 27.91
CA SER A 507 16.30 11.92 28.28
C SER A 507 17.21 10.73 28.58
N ILE A 508 18.51 10.90 28.36
CA ILE A 508 19.56 9.93 28.73
C ILE A 508 20.65 10.66 29.53
N VAL A 509 21.01 10.11 30.70
CA VAL A 509 22.12 10.63 31.52
C VAL A 509 23.49 10.08 31.12
N SER A 510 23.54 8.93 30.45
CA SER A 510 24.76 8.33 29.93
C SER A 510 25.31 9.05 28.70
N ALA A 511 26.61 8.91 28.47
CA ALA A 511 27.27 9.45 27.29
C ALA A 511 26.94 8.63 26.04
N SER A 512 26.72 9.33 24.93
CA SER A 512 26.37 8.75 23.63
C SER A 512 27.54 8.80 22.65
N THR A 513 27.81 7.68 22.00
CA THR A 513 28.78 7.57 20.89
C THR A 513 28.06 7.14 19.62
N VAL A 514 28.21 7.91 18.56
CA VAL A 514 27.60 7.64 17.24
C VAL A 514 28.69 7.26 16.25
N ASN A 515 28.63 6.05 15.73
CA ASN A 515 29.60 5.47 14.81
C ASN A 515 29.10 5.50 13.36
N ALA A 516 29.96 5.07 12.44
CA ALA A 516 29.67 5.04 11.01
C ALA A 516 28.36 4.30 10.70
N GLY A 517 27.43 4.97 10.00
CA GLY A 517 26.11 4.41 9.66
C GLY A 517 25.05 4.54 10.75
N GLY A 518 25.41 5.00 11.95
CA GLY A 518 24.49 5.33 13.03
C GLY A 518 24.06 6.80 13.01
N ALA A 519 22.85 7.06 13.49
CA ALA A 519 22.31 8.40 13.71
C ALA A 519 21.74 8.55 15.12
N LEU A 520 22.10 9.63 15.81
CA LEU A 520 21.41 10.09 17.03
C LEU A 520 20.48 11.24 16.65
N ALA A 521 19.19 11.06 16.92
CA ALA A 521 18.14 12.02 16.59
C ALA A 521 17.29 12.40 17.81
N GLY A 522 16.31 13.28 17.61
CA GLY A 522 15.30 13.61 18.60
C GLY A 522 15.38 15.03 19.16
N ALA A 523 14.38 15.38 19.96
CA ALA A 523 14.25 16.69 20.61
C ALA A 523 14.43 16.63 22.14
N GLY A 524 14.91 15.48 22.64
CA GLY A 524 15.11 15.23 24.06
C GLY A 524 16.40 15.81 24.63
N THR A 525 16.82 15.27 25.77
CA THR A 525 18.07 15.65 26.45
C THR A 525 19.03 14.48 26.55
N VAL A 526 20.28 14.68 26.14
CA VAL A 526 21.35 13.69 26.26
C VAL A 526 22.51 14.28 27.08
N SER A 527 23.39 13.43 27.60
CA SER A 527 24.65 13.83 28.23
C SER A 527 25.71 14.15 27.18
N ASN A 528 26.99 13.88 27.44
CA ASN A 528 28.07 14.03 26.47
C ASN A 528 27.79 13.25 25.18
N VAL A 529 28.05 13.85 24.02
CA VAL A 529 27.88 13.21 22.71
C VAL A 529 29.19 13.25 21.92
N THR A 530 29.62 12.10 21.42
CA THR A 530 30.72 12.00 20.44
C THR A 530 30.18 11.43 19.13
N VAL A 531 30.40 12.15 18.04
CA VAL A 531 30.02 11.72 16.68
C VAL A 531 31.29 11.40 15.92
N ASN A 532 31.51 10.11 15.65
CA ASN A 532 32.69 9.62 14.94
C ASN A 532 32.54 9.76 13.41
N SER A 533 33.60 9.47 12.68
CA SER A 533 33.60 9.48 11.21
C SER A 533 32.46 8.62 10.65
N GLY A 534 31.65 9.19 9.76
CA GLY A 534 30.47 8.54 9.17
C GLY A 534 29.25 8.45 10.09
N GLY A 535 29.35 8.89 11.35
CA GLY A 535 28.21 9.01 12.26
C GLY A 535 27.45 10.32 12.05
N THR A 536 26.15 10.32 12.38
CA THR A 536 25.27 11.47 12.16
C THR A 536 24.61 11.95 13.47
N LEU A 537 24.64 13.25 13.72
CA LEU A 537 23.75 13.90 14.69
C LEU A 537 22.65 14.65 13.93
N ALA A 538 21.38 14.37 14.23
CA ALA A 538 20.22 14.94 13.53
C ALA A 538 19.18 15.45 14.54
N PRO A 539 19.24 16.71 15.00
CA PRO A 539 18.30 17.22 15.98
C PRO A 539 16.85 17.21 15.48
N GLY A 540 15.91 17.15 16.43
CA GLY A 540 14.47 17.02 16.15
C GLY A 540 14.04 15.57 15.94
N ALA A 541 12.75 15.30 16.13
CA ALA A 541 12.17 14.00 15.79
C ALA A 541 12.30 13.77 14.27
N VAL A 542 12.41 12.52 13.80
CA VAL A 542 12.72 12.22 12.39
C VAL A 542 11.80 12.91 11.37
N ASP A 543 10.57 13.25 11.74
CA ASP A 543 9.55 13.92 10.93
C ASP A 543 9.22 15.37 11.35
N ALA A 544 9.84 15.90 12.40
CA ALA A 544 9.59 17.27 12.87
C ALA A 544 10.87 18.04 13.20
N ILE A 545 10.93 19.30 12.77
CA ILE A 545 12.02 20.21 13.17
C ILE A 545 12.00 20.41 14.68
N GLY A 546 13.15 20.26 15.34
CA GLY A 546 13.23 20.34 16.78
C GLY A 546 14.60 20.69 17.33
N THR A 547 14.69 20.77 18.65
CA THR A 547 15.93 21.11 19.36
C THR A 547 16.38 19.95 20.22
N LEU A 548 17.61 19.47 20.01
CA LEU A 548 18.26 18.50 20.89
C LEU A 548 19.09 19.23 21.94
N THR A 549 19.00 18.81 23.21
CA THR A 549 19.81 19.38 24.29
C THR A 549 20.92 18.41 24.72
N VAL A 550 22.17 18.88 24.70
CA VAL A 550 23.36 18.18 25.19
C VAL A 550 23.78 18.79 26.53
N LYS A 551 23.50 18.08 27.63
CA LYS A 551 23.91 18.43 29.00
C LYS A 551 25.36 18.01 29.28
N GLY A 552 26.28 18.47 28.45
CA GLY A 552 27.69 18.14 28.52
C GLY A 552 28.45 18.69 27.32
N ALA A 553 29.56 18.05 26.96
CA ALA A 553 30.32 18.36 25.77
C ALA A 553 29.76 17.65 24.52
N LEU A 554 29.86 18.33 23.37
CA LEU A 554 29.57 17.75 22.05
C LEU A 554 30.85 17.73 21.22
N ALA A 555 31.21 16.57 20.67
CA ALA A 555 32.40 16.43 19.83
C ALA A 555 32.05 15.80 18.48
N PHE A 556 32.15 16.58 17.41
CA PHE A 556 32.19 16.06 16.03
C PHE A 556 33.64 15.74 15.67
N GLN A 557 33.90 14.49 15.31
CA GLN A 557 35.19 14.06 14.76
C GLN A 557 35.28 14.35 13.26
N SER A 558 36.48 14.20 12.70
CA SER A 558 36.67 14.26 11.25
C SER A 558 35.78 13.23 10.54
N GLY A 559 35.08 13.65 9.48
CA GLY A 559 34.13 12.82 8.74
C GLY A 559 32.75 12.64 9.41
N ALA A 560 32.51 13.24 10.58
CA ALA A 560 31.18 13.25 11.21
C ALA A 560 30.21 14.17 10.46
N ILE A 561 28.92 13.86 10.57
CA ILE A 561 27.85 14.59 9.87
C ILE A 561 26.92 15.25 10.88
N TYR A 562 26.69 16.55 10.73
CA TYR A 562 25.64 17.28 11.42
C TYR A 562 24.49 17.54 10.44
N SER A 563 23.39 16.80 10.59
CA SER A 563 22.24 16.90 9.70
C SER A 563 21.22 17.87 10.27
N VAL A 564 20.83 18.88 9.48
CA VAL A 564 19.93 19.96 9.90
C VAL A 564 18.79 20.06 8.89
N ARG A 565 17.54 19.87 9.32
CA ARG A 565 16.40 20.27 8.49
C ARG A 565 16.13 21.75 8.67
N ALA A 566 15.76 22.40 7.58
CA ALA A 566 15.38 23.81 7.59
C ALA A 566 14.12 24.01 6.75
N THR A 567 13.29 24.95 7.16
CA THR A 567 12.20 25.57 6.40
C THR A 567 12.44 27.08 6.43
N PRO A 568 11.72 27.91 5.67
CA PRO A 568 11.90 29.36 5.77
C PRO A 568 11.71 29.95 7.17
N LEU A 569 11.01 29.24 8.07
CA LEU A 569 10.68 29.73 9.41
C LEU A 569 11.51 29.10 10.53
N LEU A 570 11.83 27.81 10.40
CA LEU A 570 12.43 27.02 11.47
C LEU A 570 13.59 26.18 10.93
N ALA A 571 14.57 25.91 11.79
CA ALA A 571 15.62 24.93 11.51
C ALA A 571 15.89 24.08 12.76
N ASP A 572 16.37 22.87 12.54
CA ASP A 572 16.87 22.00 13.59
C ASP A 572 18.03 22.69 14.34
N ARG A 573 18.08 22.46 15.65
CA ARG A 573 19.08 23.10 16.51
C ARG A 573 19.63 22.14 17.57
N THR A 574 20.91 22.25 17.87
CA THR A 574 21.52 21.62 19.05
C THR A 574 21.89 22.69 20.07
N ASN A 575 21.47 22.50 21.33
CA ASN A 575 21.88 23.32 22.46
C ASN A 575 22.83 22.54 23.36
N VAL A 576 24.05 23.04 23.53
CA VAL A 576 25.11 22.39 24.30
C VAL A 576 25.39 23.25 25.54
N THR A 577 25.32 22.65 26.72
CA THR A 577 25.64 23.35 27.99
C THR A 577 27.15 23.42 28.26
N GLY A 578 27.92 22.47 27.72
CA GLY A 578 29.39 22.49 27.72
C GLY A 578 29.97 23.07 26.43
N THR A 579 31.17 22.62 26.08
CA THR A 579 31.89 23.00 24.85
C THR A 579 31.41 22.18 23.64
N ALA A 580 31.49 22.75 22.44
CA ALA A 580 31.30 22.00 21.19
C ALA A 580 32.55 22.03 20.29
N SER A 581 33.10 20.87 19.96
CA SER A 581 34.21 20.71 19.01
C SER A 581 33.68 20.33 17.63
N LEU A 582 34.04 21.09 16.59
CA LEU A 582 33.37 21.05 15.28
C LEU A 582 34.30 20.56 14.15
N ASN A 583 34.74 19.29 14.15
CA ASN A 583 35.65 18.78 13.10
C ASN A 583 34.93 18.03 11.94
N GLY A 584 33.60 18.07 11.87
CA GLY A 584 32.78 17.36 10.88
C GLY A 584 32.30 18.25 9.71
N SER A 585 31.19 17.87 9.09
CA SER A 585 30.49 18.63 8.04
C SER A 585 29.02 18.83 8.37
N VAL A 586 28.39 19.86 7.77
CA VAL A 586 26.94 20.10 7.91
C VAL A 586 26.21 19.66 6.65
N ASN A 587 25.16 18.85 6.81
CA ASN A 587 24.26 18.49 5.73
C ASN A 587 22.89 19.11 5.97
N VAL A 588 22.43 19.97 5.06
CA VAL A 588 21.15 20.65 5.18
C VAL A 588 20.08 19.94 4.36
N LEU A 589 19.01 19.55 5.03
CA LEU A 589 17.79 19.04 4.43
C LEU A 589 16.75 20.17 4.42
N ALA A 590 16.87 21.06 3.44
CA ALA A 590 15.94 22.15 3.24
C ALA A 590 14.60 21.60 2.71
N GLY A 591 13.56 21.81 3.51
CA GLY A 591 12.16 21.53 3.20
C GLY A 591 11.53 22.62 2.36
N SER A 592 10.25 22.41 2.02
CA SER A 592 9.48 23.32 1.20
C SER A 592 9.21 24.66 1.89
N GLY A 593 9.05 25.71 1.08
CA GLY A 593 8.67 27.05 1.53
C GLY A 593 9.49 28.15 0.84
N LEU A 594 8.98 29.38 0.87
CA LEU A 594 9.63 30.52 0.24
C LEU A 594 10.83 31.02 1.07
N TYR A 595 12.04 30.60 0.71
CA TYR A 595 13.26 31.21 1.25
C TYR A 595 13.44 32.59 0.64
N LEU A 596 13.73 33.57 1.50
CA LEU A 596 14.17 34.89 1.07
C LEU A 596 15.52 34.77 0.32
N PRO A 597 15.98 35.81 -0.40
CA PRO A 597 17.28 35.77 -1.08
C PRO A 597 18.43 35.31 -0.18
N SER A 598 18.32 35.58 1.13
CA SER A 598 19.13 35.01 2.19
C SER A 598 18.24 34.75 3.42
N THR A 599 18.13 33.50 3.86
CA THR A 599 17.46 33.13 5.12
C THR A 599 18.48 32.57 6.10
N SER A 600 18.51 33.06 7.36
CA SER A 600 19.50 32.67 8.36
C SER A 600 18.90 32.03 9.61
N TYR A 601 19.60 31.05 10.18
CA TYR A 601 19.19 30.28 11.35
C TYR A 601 20.37 30.12 12.32
N THR A 602 20.09 29.99 13.61
CA THR A 602 21.06 29.45 14.58
C THR A 602 20.85 27.94 14.66
N ILE A 603 21.85 27.16 14.23
CA ILE A 603 21.75 25.70 14.17
C ILE A 603 22.49 25.00 15.32
N LEU A 604 23.42 25.69 15.97
CA LEU A 604 24.10 25.16 17.16
C LEU A 604 24.44 26.30 18.11
N ASN A 605 24.22 26.07 19.40
CA ASN A 605 24.69 26.93 20.49
C ASN A 605 25.47 26.09 21.51
N ALA A 606 26.61 26.59 21.98
CA ALA A 606 27.41 25.96 23.03
C ALA A 606 27.79 26.98 24.11
N GLN A 607 27.23 26.82 25.31
CA GLN A 607 27.45 27.74 26.43
C GLN A 607 28.91 27.74 26.92
N GLY A 608 29.59 26.59 26.86
CA GLY A 608 31.02 26.48 27.15
C GLY A 608 31.95 26.94 26.02
N GLY A 609 31.41 27.36 24.88
CA GLY A 609 32.15 27.87 23.73
C GLY A 609 32.37 26.85 22.61
N LEU A 610 32.71 27.36 21.43
CA LEU A 610 33.05 26.57 20.23
C LEU A 610 34.57 26.38 20.09
N SER A 611 34.98 25.21 19.60
CA SER A 611 36.35 24.93 19.17
C SER A 611 36.36 24.34 17.77
N GLY A 612 37.21 24.88 16.89
CA GLY A 612 37.24 24.52 15.47
C GLY A 612 36.04 25.07 14.68
N ALA A 613 35.86 24.57 13.45
CA ALA A 613 34.76 24.92 12.57
C ALA A 613 34.47 23.76 11.61
N PHE A 614 33.20 23.56 11.23
CA PHE A 614 32.83 22.52 10.29
C PHE A 614 33.56 22.71 8.95
N SER A 615 34.07 21.62 8.37
CA SER A 615 34.89 21.64 7.17
C SER A 615 34.13 22.02 5.89
N SER A 616 32.82 21.74 5.87
CA SER A 616 31.95 22.01 4.71
C SER A 616 30.48 22.06 5.11
N VAL A 617 29.67 22.64 4.23
CA VAL A 617 28.20 22.60 4.31
C VAL A 617 27.60 22.28 2.94
N GLY A 618 26.66 21.34 2.91
CA GLY A 618 25.88 20.96 1.72
C GLY A 618 24.39 21.18 1.93
N THR A 619 23.63 21.17 0.84
CA THR A 619 22.16 21.20 0.88
C THR A 619 21.60 20.31 -0.23
N ASN A 620 20.39 19.78 -0.03
CA ASN A 620 19.65 19.00 -1.02
C ASN A 620 19.09 19.86 -2.18
N LEU A 621 19.07 21.19 -2.06
CA LEU A 621 18.50 22.10 -3.08
C LEU A 621 19.56 22.65 -4.03
N ALA A 622 19.33 22.55 -5.34
CA ALA A 622 20.33 22.93 -6.35
C ALA A 622 20.55 24.45 -6.44
N PHE A 623 19.51 25.23 -6.18
CA PHE A 623 19.52 26.68 -6.38
C PHE A 623 19.72 27.49 -5.09
N LEU A 624 20.04 26.80 -3.99
CA LEU A 624 20.47 27.44 -2.75
C LEU A 624 21.92 27.08 -2.47
N THR A 625 22.73 28.06 -2.11
CA THR A 625 24.07 27.88 -1.56
C THR A 625 24.00 28.06 -0.04
N PRO A 626 24.28 27.00 0.74
CA PRO A 626 24.39 27.11 2.17
C PRO A 626 25.73 27.74 2.56
N ARG A 627 25.74 28.58 3.59
CA ARG A 627 26.96 29.09 4.22
C ARG A 627 26.87 29.00 5.74
N LEU A 628 28.01 28.85 6.38
CA LEU A 628 28.14 28.85 7.84
C LEU A 628 28.79 30.15 8.32
N GLY A 629 28.24 30.71 9.39
CA GLY A 629 28.81 31.81 10.15
C GLY A 629 29.02 31.39 11.61
N TYR A 630 29.94 32.05 12.31
CA TYR A 630 30.32 31.68 13.67
C TYR A 630 30.51 32.91 14.56
N ASP A 631 30.16 32.77 15.84
CA ASP A 631 30.67 33.59 16.93
C ASP A 631 31.31 32.70 18.01
N ALA A 632 31.59 33.22 19.21
CA ALA A 632 32.21 32.45 20.29
C ALA A 632 31.40 31.22 20.75
N ASN A 633 30.08 31.23 20.55
CA ASN A 633 29.14 30.25 21.11
C ASN A 633 28.17 29.67 20.07
N ASN A 634 28.02 30.26 18.89
CA ASN A 634 26.96 29.93 17.93
C ASN A 634 27.48 29.56 16.56
N VAL A 635 26.80 28.60 15.93
CA VAL A 635 26.91 28.30 14.50
C VAL A 635 25.63 28.77 13.81
N TYR A 636 25.79 29.63 12.82
CA TYR A 636 24.72 30.16 11.98
C TYR A 636 24.73 29.46 10.64
N LEU A 637 23.55 29.09 10.13
CA LEU A 637 23.36 28.63 8.76
C LEU A 637 22.63 29.72 7.98
N SER A 638 23.16 30.14 6.84
CA SER A 638 22.43 30.95 5.86
C SER A 638 22.18 30.15 4.58
N LEU A 639 20.94 30.09 4.12
CA LEU A 639 20.55 29.55 2.82
C LEU A 639 20.32 30.70 1.85
N ASN A 640 21.23 30.86 0.89
CA ASN A 640 21.22 31.97 -0.05
C ASN A 640 20.84 31.45 -1.44
N ARG A 641 20.00 32.18 -2.18
CA ARG A 641 19.79 31.87 -3.59
C ARG A 641 21.09 32.04 -4.35
N ASN A 642 21.41 31.11 -5.23
CA ASN A 642 22.61 31.15 -6.05
C ASN A 642 22.30 31.58 -7.49
N ASP A 643 23.35 31.90 -8.25
CA ASP A 643 23.24 32.31 -9.66
C ASP A 643 23.31 31.12 -10.62
N LEU A 644 23.07 29.89 -10.14
CA LEU A 644 23.08 28.70 -10.98
C LEU A 644 21.91 28.78 -11.98
N ALA A 645 22.24 28.91 -13.26
CA ALA A 645 21.23 28.87 -14.32
C ALA A 645 20.45 27.54 -14.28
N PHE A 646 19.15 27.57 -14.52
CA PHE A 646 18.31 26.36 -14.53
C PHE A 646 18.84 25.30 -15.50
N GLY A 647 19.43 25.72 -16.63
CA GLY A 647 20.01 24.83 -17.63
C GLY A 647 21.20 24.00 -17.15
N ALA A 648 21.88 24.41 -16.06
CA ALA A 648 23.04 23.70 -15.53
C ALA A 648 22.69 22.35 -14.89
N VAL A 649 21.42 22.13 -14.53
CA VAL A 649 20.94 20.85 -13.99
C VAL A 649 20.13 20.04 -15.00
N ALA A 650 19.98 20.51 -16.23
CA ALA A 650 19.27 19.77 -17.27
C ALA A 650 20.09 18.55 -17.73
N ALA A 651 19.42 17.42 -17.95
CA ALA A 651 20.02 16.16 -18.39
C ALA A 651 19.66 15.77 -19.83
N SER A 652 18.74 16.50 -20.47
CA SER A 652 18.30 16.25 -21.85
C SER A 652 18.15 17.53 -22.67
N ALA A 653 18.10 17.41 -24.00
CA ALA A 653 17.93 18.56 -24.88
C ALA A 653 16.62 19.34 -24.62
N ASN A 654 15.51 18.62 -24.36
CA ASN A 654 14.22 19.21 -24.01
C ASN A 654 14.29 19.97 -22.69
N GLN A 655 14.87 19.35 -21.65
CA GLN A 655 15.05 19.99 -20.35
C GLN A 655 15.90 21.25 -20.48
N PHE A 656 16.99 21.18 -21.27
CA PHE A 656 17.88 22.32 -21.50
C PHE A 656 17.17 23.47 -22.23
N ALA A 657 16.35 23.17 -23.24
CA ALA A 657 15.57 24.17 -23.96
C ALA A 657 14.58 24.91 -23.04
N VAL A 658 13.81 24.16 -22.24
CA VAL A 658 12.87 24.71 -21.26
C VAL A 658 13.61 25.53 -20.20
N ALA A 659 14.67 24.98 -19.63
CA ALA A 659 15.43 25.60 -18.55
C ALA A 659 16.12 26.90 -18.98
N ASN A 660 16.62 26.98 -20.23
CA ASN A 660 17.18 28.23 -20.75
C ASN A 660 16.12 29.30 -20.99
N ALA A 661 14.95 28.93 -21.50
CA ALA A 661 13.84 29.87 -21.64
C ALA A 661 13.39 30.41 -20.27
N LEU A 662 13.32 29.55 -19.26
CA LEU A 662 13.04 29.95 -17.88
C LEU A 662 14.15 30.84 -17.30
N THR A 663 15.42 30.52 -17.57
CA THR A 663 16.56 31.32 -17.11
C THR A 663 16.51 32.73 -17.71
N ALA A 664 16.22 32.85 -19.01
CA ALA A 664 16.05 34.14 -19.66
C ALA A 664 14.84 34.91 -19.08
N ALA A 665 13.70 34.24 -18.91
CA ALA A 665 12.49 34.86 -18.38
C ALA A 665 12.61 35.30 -16.91
N SER A 666 13.44 34.62 -16.11
CA SER A 666 13.69 34.98 -14.70
C SER A 666 14.35 36.36 -14.53
N LYS A 667 14.97 36.89 -15.59
CA LYS A 667 15.62 38.20 -15.62
C LYS A 667 14.70 39.34 -16.06
N GLY A 668 13.50 39.02 -16.57
CA GLY A 668 12.52 39.99 -17.05
C GLY A 668 11.35 40.19 -16.08
N PRO A 669 10.41 41.10 -16.39
CA PRO A 669 9.20 41.26 -15.59
C PRO A 669 8.27 40.05 -15.78
N TYR A 670 7.68 39.58 -14.68
CA TYR A 670 6.68 38.49 -14.70
C TYR A 670 5.61 38.73 -13.64
N GLY A 671 4.39 38.24 -13.91
CA GLY A 671 3.27 38.32 -12.98
C GLY A 671 3.31 37.24 -11.89
N ALA A 672 2.25 37.17 -11.08
CA ALA A 672 2.14 36.23 -9.96
C ALA A 672 2.28 34.75 -10.38
N ALA A 673 1.75 34.37 -11.55
CA ALA A 673 1.87 33.02 -12.09
C ALA A 673 3.33 32.67 -12.49
N GLY A 674 4.06 33.63 -13.07
CA GLY A 674 5.50 33.44 -13.32
C GLY A 674 6.29 33.34 -12.02
N ALA A 675 5.93 34.14 -11.01
CA ALA A 675 6.56 34.10 -9.69
C ALA A 675 6.36 32.74 -8.98
N SER A 676 5.16 32.13 -9.06
CA SER A 676 4.92 30.81 -8.47
C SER A 676 5.75 29.71 -9.14
N LEU A 677 5.94 29.79 -10.45
CA LEU A 677 6.81 28.87 -11.20
C LEU A 677 8.27 28.99 -10.76
N PHE A 678 8.85 30.19 -10.72
CA PHE A 678 10.22 30.38 -10.27
C PHE A 678 10.43 29.99 -8.81
N ASN A 679 9.48 30.34 -7.94
CA ASN A 679 9.53 29.93 -6.54
C ASN A 679 9.50 28.42 -6.39
N THR A 680 8.75 27.68 -7.22
CA THR A 680 8.81 26.21 -7.21
C THR A 680 10.17 25.69 -7.67
N LEU A 681 10.74 26.25 -8.74
CA LEU A 681 12.02 25.82 -9.29
C LEU A 681 13.19 26.03 -8.34
N TYR A 682 13.28 27.19 -7.68
CA TYR A 682 14.34 27.48 -6.70
C TYR A 682 14.35 26.52 -5.51
N LEU A 683 13.26 25.79 -5.30
CA LEU A 683 13.07 24.84 -4.19
C LEU A 683 13.22 23.38 -4.61
N GLN A 684 13.81 23.12 -5.78
CA GLN A 684 14.06 21.76 -6.24
C GLN A 684 15.51 21.35 -6.05
N SER A 685 15.70 20.03 -5.84
CA SER A 685 16.95 19.37 -6.18
C SER A 685 17.18 19.41 -7.69
N ALA A 686 18.37 19.02 -8.15
CA ALA A 686 18.64 18.90 -9.59
C ALA A 686 17.62 18.00 -10.28
N GLN A 687 17.31 16.84 -9.68
CA GLN A 687 16.33 15.89 -10.19
C GLN A 687 14.90 16.43 -10.15
N GLY A 688 14.51 17.10 -9.07
CA GLY A 688 13.20 17.74 -8.98
C GLY A 688 13.00 18.81 -10.06
N ALA A 689 14.04 19.59 -10.36
CA ALA A 689 14.01 20.60 -11.42
C ALA A 689 13.85 19.96 -12.81
N GLN A 690 14.58 18.86 -13.07
CA GLN A 690 14.44 18.08 -14.30
C GLN A 690 13.00 17.60 -14.52
N SER A 691 12.33 17.08 -13.47
CA SER A 691 10.92 16.67 -13.55
C SER A 691 9.98 17.85 -13.85
N VAL A 692 10.25 19.02 -13.27
CA VAL A 692 9.51 20.25 -13.59
C VAL A 692 9.72 20.63 -15.06
N PHE A 693 10.95 20.58 -15.58
CA PHE A 693 11.21 20.89 -17.00
C PHE A 693 10.50 19.92 -17.95
N ASP A 694 10.51 18.62 -17.65
CA ASP A 694 9.80 17.63 -18.47
C ASP A 694 8.30 17.91 -18.51
N THR A 695 7.72 18.29 -17.37
CA THR A 695 6.30 18.67 -17.24
C THR A 695 5.96 19.94 -18.04
N LEU A 696 6.87 20.92 -18.08
CA LEU A 696 6.69 22.17 -18.81
C LEU A 696 7.00 22.06 -20.31
N SER A 697 7.73 21.01 -20.72
CA SER A 697 8.19 20.84 -22.11
C SER A 697 7.04 20.81 -23.11
N GLY A 698 5.91 20.18 -22.75
CA GLY A 698 4.83 19.90 -23.69
C GLY A 698 5.23 18.98 -24.84
N ALA A 699 6.32 18.20 -24.72
CA ALA A 699 6.81 17.33 -25.79
C ALA A 699 5.78 16.29 -26.23
N GLY A 700 4.92 15.83 -25.32
CA GLY A 700 3.86 14.86 -25.60
C GLY A 700 2.76 15.38 -26.53
N LEU A 701 2.59 16.70 -26.64
CA LEU A 701 1.64 17.31 -27.59
C LEU A 701 2.07 17.08 -29.06
N ALA A 702 3.35 16.78 -29.31
CA ALA A 702 3.85 16.35 -30.62
C ALA A 702 3.31 14.99 -31.08
N GLY A 703 2.62 14.26 -30.18
CA GLY A 703 1.89 13.05 -30.56
C GLY A 703 0.81 13.33 -31.62
N ALA A 704 0.22 14.54 -31.63
CA ALA A 704 -0.76 14.93 -32.64
C ALA A 704 -0.18 14.91 -34.05
N GLN A 705 0.94 15.62 -34.28
CA GLN A 705 1.60 15.65 -35.60
C GLN A 705 2.09 14.27 -36.04
N SER A 706 2.66 13.48 -35.11
CA SER A 706 3.21 12.16 -35.44
C SER A 706 2.10 11.19 -35.86
N THR A 707 0.98 11.20 -35.13
CA THR A 707 -0.17 10.35 -35.43
C THR A 707 -0.86 10.77 -36.74
N ALA A 708 -1.00 12.08 -37.00
CA ALA A 708 -1.56 12.59 -38.25
C ALA A 708 -0.76 12.13 -39.48
N ILE A 709 0.58 12.20 -39.39
CA ILE A 709 1.49 11.74 -40.46
C ILE A 709 1.35 10.22 -40.68
N HIS A 710 1.26 9.43 -39.61
CA HIS A 710 1.10 7.97 -39.70
C HIS A 710 -0.24 7.56 -40.33
N VAL A 711 -1.35 8.12 -39.87
CA VAL A 711 -2.68 7.74 -40.39
C VAL A 711 -2.85 8.16 -41.86
N SER A 712 -2.29 9.31 -42.24
CA SER A 712 -2.25 9.76 -43.64
C SER A 712 -1.36 8.88 -44.52
N ALA A 713 -0.22 8.40 -44.00
CA ALA A 713 0.61 7.43 -44.70
C ALA A 713 -0.14 6.12 -44.97
N LEU A 714 -0.99 5.67 -44.06
CA LEU A 714 -1.79 4.45 -44.25
C LEU A 714 -2.89 4.64 -45.30
N ALA A 715 -3.54 5.81 -45.33
CA ALA A 715 -4.50 6.18 -46.37
C ALA A 715 -3.84 6.26 -47.76
N SER A 716 -2.69 6.94 -47.85
CA SER A 716 -1.88 7.00 -49.08
C SER A 716 -1.41 5.61 -49.52
N SER A 717 -0.98 4.77 -48.57
CA SER A 717 -0.61 3.40 -48.88
C SER A 717 -1.78 2.56 -49.38
N ALA A 718 -3.02 2.77 -48.91
CA ALA A 718 -4.19 2.06 -49.44
C ALA A 718 -4.45 2.41 -50.92
N ILE A 719 -4.22 3.68 -51.30
CA ILE A 719 -4.27 4.13 -52.70
C ILE A 719 -3.17 3.46 -53.53
N ALA A 720 -1.94 3.44 -53.03
CA ALA A 720 -0.81 2.80 -53.70
C ALA A 720 -1.00 1.28 -53.85
N ASP A 721 -1.58 0.62 -52.83
CA ASP A 721 -1.89 -0.81 -52.85
C ASP A 721 -2.98 -1.12 -53.89
N GLN A 722 -3.97 -0.25 -54.09
CA GLN A 722 -4.94 -0.38 -55.19
C GLN A 722 -4.27 -0.29 -56.57
N ALA A 723 -3.33 0.64 -56.76
CA ALA A 723 -2.57 0.71 -58.01
C ALA A 723 -1.72 -0.56 -58.23
N ALA A 724 -1.10 -1.10 -57.17
CA ALA A 724 -0.35 -2.35 -57.21
C ALA A 724 -1.23 -3.57 -57.50
N PHE A 725 -2.45 -3.58 -56.95
CA PHE A 725 -3.47 -4.60 -57.22
C PHE A 725 -3.79 -4.67 -58.72
N TRP A 726 -3.95 -3.54 -59.41
CA TRP A 726 -4.16 -3.55 -60.86
C TRP A 726 -2.95 -4.17 -61.61
N ARG A 727 -1.72 -3.85 -61.19
CA ARG A 727 -0.48 -4.34 -61.82
C ARG A 727 -0.17 -5.83 -61.57
N SER A 728 -0.83 -6.48 -60.59
CA SER A 728 -0.58 -7.88 -60.24
C SER A 728 -1.15 -8.88 -61.25
N GLY A 729 -1.89 -8.42 -62.27
CA GLY A 729 -2.31 -9.25 -63.40
C GLY A 729 -3.80 -9.19 -63.72
N GLU A 730 -4.46 -8.07 -63.46
CA GLU A 730 -5.83 -7.84 -63.92
C GLU A 730 -5.83 -7.37 -65.39
N THR A 731 -5.42 -8.24 -66.31
CA THR A 731 -5.56 -7.99 -67.75
C THR A 731 -5.95 -9.25 -68.51
N SER A 732 -7.27 -9.32 -68.79
CA SER A 732 -7.92 -9.85 -69.99
C SER A 732 -8.91 -11.03 -69.81
N ASP A 733 -10.18 -10.68 -70.07
CA ASP A 733 -11.18 -11.41 -70.88
C ASP A 733 -11.98 -12.54 -70.23
N VAL A 734 -13.27 -12.29 -69.92
CA VAL A 734 -14.26 -13.39 -69.79
C VAL A 734 -15.67 -13.09 -70.35
N THR A 735 -16.13 -11.85 -70.51
CA THR A 735 -17.42 -11.61 -71.20
C THR A 735 -17.22 -11.28 -72.67
N GLY A 736 -17.01 -12.31 -73.49
CA GLY A 736 -17.20 -12.25 -74.94
C GLY A 736 -18.66 -11.98 -75.34
N ILE A 737 -19.23 -10.86 -74.90
CA ILE A 737 -20.53 -10.35 -75.33
C ILE A 737 -20.34 -8.91 -75.80
N THR A 738 -20.10 -8.77 -77.10
CA THR A 738 -20.27 -7.51 -77.82
C THR A 738 -21.74 -7.35 -78.19
N SER A 739 -22.42 -6.28 -77.74
CA SER A 739 -23.56 -5.77 -78.50
C SER A 739 -23.00 -5.01 -79.71
N ARG A 740 -22.99 -5.67 -80.87
CA ARG A 740 -22.71 -5.03 -82.17
C ARG A 740 -23.94 -4.24 -82.62
N GLU A 741 -23.76 -2.97 -82.95
CA GLU A 741 -24.44 -2.36 -84.10
C GLU A 741 -23.49 -2.44 -85.31
N SER A 742 -23.95 -3.15 -86.36
CA SER A 742 -23.39 -3.13 -87.72
C SER A 742 -23.46 -1.71 -88.30
N VAL A 743 -22.52 -1.26 -89.16
CA VAL A 743 -22.64 -1.34 -90.64
C VAL A 743 -21.27 -1.40 -91.36
N ALA A 744 -21.25 -2.33 -92.32
CA ALA A 744 -20.46 -2.60 -93.52
C ALA A 744 -19.40 -1.63 -94.13
N GLY A 745 -18.42 -2.27 -94.78
CA GLY A 745 -17.71 -1.84 -96.00
C GLY A 745 -16.18 -1.75 -95.82
N ALA A 746 -15.28 -2.30 -96.63
CA ALA A 746 -15.31 -3.11 -97.87
C ALA A 746 -13.87 -3.68 -98.05
N LEU A 747 -13.71 -4.99 -98.30
CA LEU A 747 -13.23 -5.61 -99.56
C LEU A 747 -11.72 -5.41 -99.93
N ASN A 748 -10.89 -6.46 -99.86
CA ASN A 748 -10.51 -7.35 -100.99
C ASN A 748 -9.06 -7.95 -101.08
N TYR A 749 -9.04 -9.28 -101.30
CA TYR A 749 -8.16 -10.19 -102.12
C TYR A 749 -6.63 -10.23 -101.91
N ALA A 750 -5.86 -11.34 -101.96
CA ALA A 750 -5.97 -12.82 -102.07
C ALA A 750 -4.56 -13.38 -101.66
N LYS A 751 -4.24 -14.66 -101.34
CA LYS A 751 -4.56 -15.97 -101.95
C LYS A 751 -4.33 -17.11 -100.93
N LEU A 752 -5.11 -18.18 -101.05
CA LEU A 752 -5.10 -19.40 -100.22
C LEU A 752 -3.84 -20.29 -100.40
N GLN A 753 -3.35 -20.86 -99.28
CA GLN A 753 -2.85 -22.24 -99.24
C GLN A 753 -3.72 -23.07 -98.27
N SER A 754 -4.11 -24.23 -98.76
CA SER A 754 -5.03 -25.20 -98.17
C SER A 754 -4.50 -25.83 -96.87
N ARG A 755 -5.24 -25.65 -95.77
CA ARG A 755 -5.37 -26.66 -94.71
C ARG A 755 -6.85 -26.76 -94.29
N LYS A 756 -7.40 -27.99 -94.34
CA LYS A 756 -8.74 -28.33 -93.87
C LYS A 756 -8.76 -28.33 -92.33
N GLY A 757 -9.54 -27.42 -91.76
CA GLY A 757 -9.92 -27.33 -90.35
C GLY A 757 -10.56 -25.95 -90.12
N PRO A 758 -11.60 -25.79 -89.29
CA PRO A 758 -12.15 -24.46 -89.01
C PRO A 758 -11.11 -23.64 -88.25
N ILE A 759 -10.44 -22.72 -88.93
CA ILE A 759 -9.70 -21.64 -88.28
C ILE A 759 -10.75 -20.67 -87.76
N VAL A 760 -11.01 -20.70 -86.47
CA VAL A 760 -11.65 -19.58 -85.78
C VAL A 760 -10.60 -18.48 -85.70
N VAL A 761 -10.68 -17.50 -86.60
CA VAL A 761 -9.95 -16.24 -86.41
C VAL A 761 -10.62 -15.54 -85.22
N LYS A 762 -10.02 -15.65 -84.03
CA LYS A 762 -10.37 -14.73 -82.93
C LYS A 762 -10.06 -13.32 -83.43
N SER A 763 -11.08 -12.48 -83.56
CA SER A 763 -10.88 -11.03 -83.69
C SER A 763 -9.91 -10.58 -82.59
N PRO A 764 -8.98 -9.66 -82.87
CA PRO A 764 -8.17 -9.09 -81.79
C PRO A 764 -9.12 -8.57 -80.71
N PRO A 765 -8.87 -8.90 -79.43
CA PRO A 765 -9.76 -8.50 -78.35
C PRO A 765 -9.92 -6.98 -78.39
N VAL A 766 -11.17 -6.51 -78.55
CA VAL A 766 -11.48 -5.10 -78.44
C VAL A 766 -11.31 -4.75 -76.97
N PHE A 767 -10.33 -3.89 -76.67
CA PHE A 767 -10.16 -3.38 -75.31
C PHE A 767 -11.40 -2.54 -74.94
N THR A 768 -12.17 -3.04 -73.99
CA THR A 768 -13.26 -2.29 -73.35
C THR A 768 -12.70 -1.55 -72.14
N ARG A 769 -12.82 -0.23 -72.15
CA ARG A 769 -12.49 0.63 -71.00
C ARG A 769 -13.27 0.16 -69.76
N THR A 770 -12.56 -0.16 -68.69
CA THR A 770 -13.12 -0.73 -67.46
C THR A 770 -13.17 0.33 -66.36
N TRP A 771 -14.31 0.41 -65.68
CA TRP A 771 -14.47 1.18 -64.45
C TRP A 771 -14.35 0.26 -63.25
N ARG A 772 -13.76 0.76 -62.16
CA ARG A 772 -13.60 -0.03 -60.94
C ARG A 772 -13.86 0.81 -59.71
N ALA A 773 -14.74 0.33 -58.86
CA ALA A 773 -14.98 0.87 -57.53
C ALA A 773 -14.29 -0.03 -56.51
N TRP A 774 -13.66 0.57 -55.51
CA TRP A 774 -13.00 -0.17 -54.44
C TRP A 774 -13.22 0.52 -53.10
N GLY A 775 -13.11 -0.27 -52.04
CA GLY A 775 -13.11 0.22 -50.67
C GLY A 775 -12.06 -0.52 -49.86
N SER A 776 -11.30 0.21 -49.06
CA SER A 776 -10.29 -0.31 -48.13
C SER A 776 -10.55 0.24 -46.74
N PHE A 777 -10.83 -0.65 -45.80
CA PHE A 777 -10.79 -0.34 -44.38
C PHE A 777 -9.39 -0.63 -43.84
N PHE A 778 -8.90 0.21 -42.97
CA PHE A 778 -7.58 0.06 -42.39
C PHE A 778 -7.59 0.36 -40.90
N GLY A 779 -6.69 -0.28 -40.17
CA GLY A 779 -6.48 -0.02 -38.76
C GLY A 779 -5.10 -0.46 -38.33
N GLY A 780 -4.60 0.12 -37.25
CA GLY A 780 -3.28 -0.20 -36.76
C GLY A 780 -2.89 0.52 -35.49
N ALA A 781 -1.69 0.21 -35.05
CA ALA A 781 -1.07 0.83 -33.90
C ALA A 781 0.42 1.04 -34.16
N VAL A 782 0.95 2.12 -33.60
CA VAL A 782 2.38 2.44 -33.61
C VAL A 782 2.86 2.71 -32.19
N ASP A 783 4.03 2.14 -31.87
CA ASP A 783 4.78 2.39 -30.65
C ASP A 783 6.13 3.02 -31.02
N THR A 784 6.42 4.18 -30.44
CA THR A 784 7.68 4.90 -30.60
C THR A 784 8.37 4.98 -29.24
N SER A 785 9.61 4.50 -29.16
CA SER A 785 10.40 4.50 -27.93
C SER A 785 10.88 5.90 -27.53
N SER A 786 11.21 6.09 -26.25
CA SER A 786 11.78 7.34 -25.73
C SER A 786 13.26 7.50 -26.10
N ASP A 787 13.72 8.75 -26.25
CA ASP A 787 15.14 9.11 -26.37
C ASP A 787 15.54 9.97 -25.17
N ALA A 788 16.34 9.40 -24.27
CA ALA A 788 16.76 10.06 -23.04
C ALA A 788 17.66 11.29 -23.29
N GLY A 789 18.51 11.25 -24.32
CA GLY A 789 19.41 12.37 -24.65
C GLY A 789 18.66 13.57 -25.18
N LEU A 790 17.64 13.33 -26.01
CA LEU A 790 16.74 14.39 -26.48
C LEU A 790 15.68 14.79 -25.44
N GLY A 791 15.35 13.90 -24.50
CA GLY A 791 14.22 14.06 -23.59
C GLY A 791 12.88 13.84 -24.28
N SER A 792 12.89 13.08 -25.38
CA SER A 792 11.71 12.73 -26.15
C SER A 792 10.99 11.57 -25.46
N PRO A 793 9.69 11.71 -25.14
CA PRO A 793 8.96 10.66 -24.46
C PRO A 793 8.55 9.56 -25.43
N SER A 794 8.33 8.34 -24.92
CA SER A 794 7.69 7.28 -25.69
C SER A 794 6.24 7.62 -25.99
N ALA A 795 5.74 7.23 -27.15
CA ALA A 795 4.35 7.46 -27.54
C ALA A 795 3.72 6.21 -28.16
N LYS A 796 2.42 6.09 -27.94
CA LYS A 796 1.59 5.07 -28.59
C LYS A 796 0.45 5.74 -29.31
N ALA A 797 0.15 5.29 -30.50
CA ALA A 797 -1.05 5.72 -31.23
C ALA A 797 -1.80 4.53 -31.80
N ASN A 798 -3.12 4.64 -31.82
CA ASN A 798 -4.02 3.71 -32.49
C ASN A 798 -4.86 4.48 -33.49
N TYR A 799 -5.09 3.89 -34.65
CA TYR A 799 -5.85 4.54 -35.71
C TYR A 799 -6.69 3.51 -36.46
N TYR A 800 -7.82 3.97 -36.97
CA TYR A 800 -8.65 3.22 -37.89
C TYR A 800 -9.34 4.17 -38.86
N GLY A 801 -9.66 3.67 -40.03
CA GLY A 801 -10.30 4.48 -41.06
C GLY A 801 -10.72 3.65 -42.24
N GLY A 802 -11.22 4.34 -43.25
CA GLY A 802 -11.58 3.73 -44.51
C GLY A 802 -11.48 4.73 -45.63
N ILE A 803 -11.07 4.24 -46.79
CA ILE A 803 -11.05 5.00 -48.03
C ILE A 803 -11.83 4.23 -49.10
N ILE A 804 -12.60 4.95 -49.89
CA ILE A 804 -13.26 4.43 -51.08
C ILE A 804 -12.71 5.14 -52.29
N GLY A 805 -12.66 4.45 -53.42
CA GLY A 805 -12.18 5.06 -54.65
C GLY A 805 -12.84 4.51 -55.90
N LEU A 806 -12.66 5.27 -56.96
CA LEU A 806 -13.13 4.96 -58.31
C LEU A 806 -11.95 5.17 -59.26
N ASP A 807 -11.68 4.18 -60.10
CA ASP A 807 -10.65 4.27 -61.11
C ASP A 807 -11.10 3.80 -62.48
N TYR A 808 -10.42 4.34 -63.49
CA TYR A 808 -10.74 4.21 -64.89
C TYR A 808 -9.51 3.80 -65.68
N GLN A 809 -9.61 2.67 -66.37
CA GLN A 809 -8.55 2.17 -67.24
C GLN A 809 -8.68 2.80 -68.63
N ILE A 810 -7.81 3.75 -68.94
CA ILE A 810 -7.84 4.55 -70.18
C ILE A 810 -7.50 3.69 -71.40
N ASP A 811 -6.46 2.89 -71.26
CA ASP A 811 -5.95 1.91 -72.22
C ASP A 811 -5.36 0.70 -71.44
N PRO A 812 -4.97 -0.42 -72.09
CA PRO A 812 -4.49 -1.61 -71.39
C PRO A 812 -3.37 -1.34 -70.36
N ASP A 813 -2.59 -0.29 -70.57
CA ASP A 813 -1.38 0.03 -69.82
C ASP A 813 -1.51 1.30 -68.97
N TRP A 814 -2.69 1.93 -68.87
CA TRP A 814 -2.84 3.19 -68.15
C TRP A 814 -4.10 3.29 -67.29
N LEU A 815 -3.88 3.54 -65.99
CA LEU A 815 -4.89 3.74 -64.97
C LEU A 815 -4.87 5.16 -64.41
N VAL A 816 -6.04 5.75 -64.20
CA VAL A 816 -6.25 6.96 -63.39
C VAL A 816 -7.36 6.74 -62.38
N GLY A 817 -7.26 7.30 -61.18
CA GLY A 817 -8.26 7.13 -60.13
C GLY A 817 -8.31 8.27 -59.13
N VAL A 818 -9.42 8.30 -58.40
CA VAL A 818 -9.70 9.22 -57.29
C VAL A 818 -10.16 8.43 -56.08
N ALA A 819 -9.85 8.92 -54.88
CA ALA A 819 -10.23 8.29 -53.63
C ALA A 819 -10.59 9.33 -52.57
N ALA A 820 -11.50 8.98 -51.66
CA ALA A 820 -11.86 9.80 -50.52
C ALA A 820 -12.24 8.93 -49.33
N GLY A 821 -12.01 9.43 -48.11
CA GLY A 821 -12.18 8.65 -46.91
C GLY A 821 -12.05 9.47 -45.63
N GLY A 822 -12.14 8.77 -44.51
CA GLY A 822 -11.95 9.39 -43.21
C GLY A 822 -11.30 8.43 -42.21
N SER A 823 -10.72 8.98 -41.17
CA SER A 823 -10.09 8.23 -40.10
C SER A 823 -10.33 8.85 -38.73
N SER A 824 -10.19 8.02 -37.71
CA SER A 824 -10.16 8.40 -36.31
C SER A 824 -8.93 7.78 -35.67
N SER A 825 -8.21 8.58 -34.90
CA SER A 825 -6.97 8.18 -34.24
C SER A 825 -6.91 8.73 -32.83
N ASN A 826 -6.23 8.01 -31.95
CA ASN A 826 -5.87 8.50 -30.62
C ASN A 826 -4.38 8.26 -30.37
N PHE A 827 -3.80 9.10 -29.51
CA PHE A 827 -2.44 8.91 -29.03
C PHE A 827 -2.33 9.12 -27.52
N SER A 828 -1.31 8.51 -26.94
CA SER A 828 -0.97 8.64 -25.52
C SER A 828 0.54 8.72 -25.31
N VAL A 829 0.93 9.56 -24.36
CA VAL A 829 2.30 9.79 -23.91
C VAL A 829 2.29 9.73 -22.39
N ALA A 830 2.37 8.51 -21.86
CA ALA A 830 2.07 8.21 -20.46
C ALA A 830 2.99 8.94 -19.47
N SER A 831 4.30 9.03 -19.78
CA SER A 831 5.29 9.68 -18.90
C SER A 831 5.05 11.17 -18.69
N GLN A 832 4.30 11.81 -19.59
CA GLN A 832 3.92 13.23 -19.50
C GLN A 832 2.40 13.42 -19.32
N GLN A 833 1.66 12.34 -19.00
CA GLN A 833 0.21 12.35 -18.84
C GLN A 833 -0.52 13.13 -19.95
N SER A 834 -0.04 12.98 -21.20
CA SER A 834 -0.58 13.65 -22.39
C SER A 834 -1.30 12.64 -23.27
N SER A 835 -2.42 13.05 -23.86
CA SER A 835 -3.18 12.27 -24.82
C SER A 835 -3.91 13.18 -25.81
N GLY A 836 -4.39 12.61 -26.91
CA GLY A 836 -5.24 13.34 -27.83
C GLY A 836 -6.00 12.46 -28.80
N GLU A 837 -6.98 13.07 -29.44
CA GLU A 837 -7.84 12.48 -30.47
C GLU A 837 -7.72 13.29 -31.76
N ILE A 838 -7.73 12.58 -32.89
CA ILE A 838 -7.58 13.15 -34.22
C ILE A 838 -8.65 12.54 -35.11
N THR A 839 -9.49 13.38 -35.70
CA THR A 839 -10.40 12.98 -36.77
C THR A 839 -9.92 13.59 -38.08
N ALA A 840 -9.94 12.82 -39.16
CA ALA A 840 -9.40 13.25 -40.43
C ALA A 840 -10.33 12.97 -41.60
N PHE A 841 -10.32 13.88 -42.57
CA PHE A 841 -10.76 13.63 -43.94
C PHE A 841 -9.53 13.41 -44.82
N HIS A 842 -9.60 12.43 -45.71
CA HIS A 842 -8.57 12.13 -46.70
C HIS A 842 -9.17 12.21 -48.11
N GLY A 843 -8.46 12.84 -49.04
CA GLY A 843 -8.78 12.81 -50.47
C GLY A 843 -7.51 12.54 -51.26
N GLY A 844 -7.61 11.82 -52.38
CA GLY A 844 -6.44 11.52 -53.19
C GLY A 844 -6.74 11.27 -54.66
N VAL A 845 -5.72 11.47 -55.47
CA VAL A 845 -5.70 11.16 -56.90
C VAL A 845 -4.50 10.30 -57.21
N TYR A 846 -4.63 9.36 -58.14
CA TYR A 846 -3.54 8.45 -58.47
C TYR A 846 -3.55 8.05 -59.94
N THR A 847 -2.38 7.69 -60.44
CA THR A 847 -2.21 7.12 -61.77
C THR A 847 -1.13 6.07 -61.77
N SER A 848 -1.30 5.03 -62.58
CA SER A 848 -0.29 4.00 -62.79
C SER A 848 -0.22 3.71 -64.29
N ARG A 849 1.00 3.71 -64.84
CA ARG A 849 1.24 3.40 -66.25
C ARG A 849 2.27 2.29 -66.40
N LEU A 850 1.97 1.31 -67.24
CA LEU A 850 2.85 0.21 -67.62
C LEU A 850 3.65 0.57 -68.87
N PHE A 851 4.91 0.15 -68.89
CA PHE A 851 5.85 0.25 -70.01
C PHE A 851 6.47 -1.13 -70.22
N GLY A 852 5.68 -2.04 -70.79
CA GLY A 852 6.00 -3.47 -70.82
C GLY A 852 6.10 -4.04 -69.41
N ARG A 853 7.30 -4.44 -68.98
CA ARG A 853 7.56 -4.96 -67.63
C ARG A 853 7.84 -3.88 -66.58
N SER A 854 8.11 -2.65 -67.02
CA SER A 854 8.33 -1.51 -66.14
C SER A 854 7.02 -0.81 -65.82
N TYR A 855 6.95 -0.07 -64.71
CA TYR A 855 5.83 0.82 -64.43
C TYR A 855 6.29 2.10 -63.72
N VAL A 856 5.43 3.11 -63.83
CA VAL A 856 5.48 4.33 -63.01
C VAL A 856 4.12 4.48 -62.33
N GLU A 857 4.13 4.75 -61.03
CA GLU A 857 2.96 5.11 -60.23
C GLU A 857 3.20 6.46 -59.57
N LEU A 858 2.15 7.28 -59.55
CA LEU A 858 2.15 8.58 -58.91
C LEU A 858 0.81 8.75 -58.20
N SER A 859 0.87 9.19 -56.94
CA SER A 859 -0.30 9.52 -56.14
C SER A 859 -0.09 10.80 -55.34
N GLU A 860 -1.18 11.56 -55.17
CA GLU A 860 -1.25 12.76 -54.34
C GLU A 860 -2.40 12.58 -53.35
N THR A 861 -2.14 12.78 -52.06
CA THR A 861 -3.11 12.64 -50.98
C THR A 861 -3.14 13.92 -50.16
N PHE A 862 -4.32 14.50 -50.00
CA PHE A 862 -4.59 15.65 -49.15
C PHE A 862 -5.40 15.20 -47.93
N SER A 863 -4.98 15.65 -46.74
CA SER A 863 -5.62 15.32 -45.48
C SER A 863 -5.89 16.57 -44.66
N VAL A 864 -7.08 16.68 -44.08
CA VAL A 864 -7.43 17.72 -43.09
C VAL A 864 -7.79 17.04 -41.78
N PHE A 865 -7.22 17.53 -40.68
CA PHE A 865 -7.35 16.96 -39.36
C PHE A 865 -7.95 17.96 -38.38
N GLN A 866 -8.83 17.48 -37.51
CA GLN A 866 -9.24 18.17 -36.31
C GLN A 866 -8.63 17.45 -35.11
N ASN A 867 -7.84 18.19 -34.32
CA ASN A 867 -7.07 17.65 -33.21
C ASN A 867 -7.63 18.19 -31.89
N SER A 868 -7.83 17.29 -30.93
CA SER A 868 -8.09 17.65 -29.54
C SER A 868 -7.03 17.02 -28.65
N THR A 869 -6.46 17.79 -27.73
CA THR A 869 -5.36 17.36 -26.87
C THR A 869 -5.69 17.64 -25.40
N THR A 870 -5.20 16.77 -24.53
CA THR A 870 -5.28 16.92 -23.08
C THR A 870 -3.94 16.54 -22.46
N ARG A 871 -3.42 17.34 -21.53
CA ARG A 871 -2.33 16.92 -20.66
C ARG A 871 -2.54 17.34 -19.21
N THR A 872 -2.00 16.57 -18.28
CA THR A 872 -1.97 16.93 -16.86
C THR A 872 -0.56 17.35 -16.47
N ALA A 873 -0.43 18.52 -15.84
CA ALA A 873 0.86 19.09 -15.47
C ALA A 873 0.82 19.63 -14.04
N GLY A 874 1.96 19.69 -13.36
CA GLY A 874 2.09 20.18 -11.98
C GLY A 874 2.35 19.05 -10.99
N GLY A 875 2.00 19.27 -9.71
CA GLY A 875 2.29 18.35 -8.62
C GLY A 875 3.62 18.63 -7.90
N PHE A 876 4.19 19.82 -8.07
CA PHE A 876 5.49 20.20 -7.51
C PHE A 876 5.40 21.53 -6.78
N GLY A 877 5.85 21.58 -5.52
CA GLY A 877 5.93 22.82 -4.75
C GLY A 877 4.63 23.62 -4.74
N PHE A 878 4.66 24.82 -5.30
CA PHE A 878 3.52 25.74 -5.41
C PHE A 878 2.71 25.59 -6.71
N LEU A 879 2.97 24.55 -7.50
CA LEU A 879 2.29 24.25 -8.76
C LEU A 879 1.35 23.06 -8.55
N PRO A 880 0.06 23.29 -8.24
CA PRO A 880 -0.92 22.21 -8.16
C PRO A 880 -1.07 21.53 -9.53
N TYR A 881 -1.63 20.32 -9.53
CA TYR A 881 -2.02 19.67 -10.78
C TYR A 881 -3.07 20.50 -11.52
N ASP A 882 -2.88 20.66 -12.82
CA ASP A 882 -3.83 21.30 -13.73
C ASP A 882 -4.02 20.43 -14.97
N LYS A 883 -5.27 20.38 -15.44
CA LYS A 883 -5.65 19.68 -16.66
C LYS A 883 -5.77 20.70 -17.77
N LEU A 884 -4.87 20.60 -18.73
CA LEU A 884 -4.71 21.53 -19.84
C LEU A 884 -5.27 20.90 -21.12
N THR A 885 -6.13 21.63 -21.84
CA THR A 885 -6.74 21.16 -23.08
C THR A 885 -6.53 22.14 -24.23
N ALA A 886 -6.46 21.64 -25.47
CA ALA A 886 -6.41 22.47 -26.67
C ALA A 886 -7.08 21.77 -27.86
N ASP A 887 -7.82 22.56 -28.64
CA ASP A 887 -8.41 22.14 -29.92
C ASP A 887 -7.81 22.97 -31.05
N PHE A 888 -7.39 22.33 -32.14
CA PHE A 888 -6.77 22.99 -33.29
C PHE A 888 -6.85 22.14 -34.56
N SER A 889 -6.77 22.80 -35.71
CA SER A 889 -6.78 22.15 -37.02
C SER A 889 -5.36 21.94 -37.55
N SER A 890 -5.18 20.92 -38.37
CA SER A 890 -3.96 20.72 -39.17
C SER A 890 -4.27 20.17 -40.55
N ARG A 891 -3.32 20.28 -41.47
CA ARG A 891 -3.45 19.82 -42.86
C ARG A 891 -2.17 19.13 -43.33
N GLU A 892 -2.29 18.17 -44.23
CA GLU A 892 -1.15 17.49 -44.86
C GLU A 892 -1.35 17.37 -46.37
N TYR A 893 -0.28 17.58 -47.12
CA TYR A 893 -0.16 17.23 -48.54
C TYR A 893 0.91 16.16 -48.69
N ARG A 894 0.58 15.05 -49.36
CA ARG A 894 1.46 13.90 -49.51
C ARG A 894 1.55 13.42 -50.95
N THR A 895 2.74 13.51 -51.53
CA THR A 895 3.03 13.02 -52.88
C THR A 895 3.88 11.76 -52.80
N ARG A 896 3.48 10.71 -53.51
CA ARG A 896 4.25 9.48 -53.67
C ARG A 896 4.51 9.21 -55.14
N GLY A 897 5.76 8.89 -55.47
CA GLY A 897 6.15 8.34 -56.77
C GLY A 897 6.86 7.00 -56.60
N GLU A 898 6.44 5.98 -57.35
CA GLU A 898 7.05 4.64 -57.37
C GLU A 898 7.40 4.23 -58.81
N ILE A 899 8.58 3.66 -58.98
CA ILE A 899 9.01 2.99 -60.21
C ILE A 899 9.37 1.54 -59.91
N GLY A 900 9.12 0.64 -60.84
CA GLY A 900 9.56 -0.75 -60.69
C GLY A 900 9.60 -1.52 -62.00
N HIS A 901 10.23 -2.69 -61.95
CA HIS A 901 10.41 -3.58 -63.12
C HIS A 901 10.14 -5.03 -62.74
N GLY A 902 9.24 -5.70 -63.45
CA GLY A 902 8.87 -7.09 -63.19
C GLY A 902 9.79 -8.11 -63.87
N PHE A 903 10.17 -9.14 -63.12
CA PHE A 903 10.87 -10.34 -63.58
C PHE A 903 10.02 -11.57 -63.30
N ASP A 904 9.90 -12.46 -64.28
CA ASP A 904 9.23 -13.75 -64.11
C ASP A 904 10.28 -14.80 -63.71
N ILE A 905 10.18 -15.35 -62.50
CA ILE A 905 11.05 -16.42 -62.00
C ILE A 905 10.20 -17.66 -61.70
N GLY A 906 10.10 -18.54 -62.70
CA GLY A 906 9.18 -19.69 -62.64
C GLY A 906 7.73 -19.22 -62.56
N ARG A 907 7.05 -19.52 -61.45
CA ARG A 907 5.66 -19.08 -61.17
C ARG A 907 5.58 -17.75 -60.41
N VAL A 908 6.68 -17.30 -59.82
CA VAL A 908 6.69 -16.10 -58.97
C VAL A 908 7.10 -14.89 -59.80
N LYS A 909 6.29 -13.83 -59.77
CA LYS A 909 6.64 -12.52 -60.30
C LYS A 909 7.39 -11.74 -59.23
N LEU A 910 8.62 -11.36 -59.54
CA LEU A 910 9.50 -10.58 -58.68
C LEU A 910 9.64 -9.16 -59.23
N THR A 911 9.36 -8.14 -58.42
CA THR A 911 9.35 -6.73 -58.85
C THR A 911 10.17 -5.89 -57.89
N PRO A 912 11.47 -5.64 -58.16
CA PRO A 912 12.20 -4.57 -57.50
C PRO A 912 11.52 -3.23 -57.78
N PHE A 913 11.47 -2.37 -56.77
CA PHE A 913 10.90 -1.03 -56.86
C PHE A 913 11.71 -0.03 -56.04
N ALA A 914 11.64 1.22 -56.48
CA ALA A 914 12.12 2.38 -55.75
C ALA A 914 10.98 3.39 -55.65
N ALA A 915 10.78 3.97 -54.47
CA ALA A 915 9.78 5.01 -54.28
C ALA A 915 10.30 6.14 -53.40
N ALA A 916 9.72 7.33 -53.59
CA ALA A 916 9.89 8.46 -52.69
C ALA A 916 8.50 8.99 -52.35
N GLU A 917 8.27 9.30 -51.08
CA GLU A 917 7.02 9.85 -50.59
C GLU A 917 7.35 11.07 -49.74
N VAL A 918 6.81 12.23 -50.08
CA VAL A 918 7.03 13.49 -49.36
C VAL A 918 5.72 13.93 -48.74
N ALA A 919 5.75 14.25 -47.45
CA ALA A 919 4.60 14.77 -46.71
C ALA A 919 4.94 16.13 -46.10
N PHE A 920 4.12 17.14 -46.42
CA PHE A 920 4.17 18.47 -45.81
C PHE A 920 2.99 18.63 -44.86
N TYR A 921 3.27 18.62 -43.56
CA TYR A 921 2.28 18.79 -42.49
C TYR A 921 2.35 20.21 -41.94
N GLU A 922 1.19 20.84 -41.75
CA GLU A 922 1.05 22.16 -41.13
C GLU A 922 -0.02 22.12 -40.05
N SER A 923 0.28 22.65 -38.86
CA SER A 923 -0.70 22.84 -37.78
C SER A 923 -0.93 24.32 -37.51
N ASP A 924 -2.19 24.67 -37.23
CA ASP A 924 -2.54 26.01 -36.77
C ASP A 924 -1.97 26.27 -35.36
N ALA A 925 -1.80 27.55 -35.01
CA ALA A 925 -1.39 27.95 -33.67
C ALA A 925 -2.51 27.68 -32.66
N PHE A 926 -2.14 27.30 -31.44
CA PHE A 926 -3.11 27.04 -30.37
C PHE A 926 -2.58 27.47 -29.00
N THR A 927 -3.49 27.67 -28.06
CA THR A 927 -3.16 27.94 -26.66
C THR A 927 -3.96 26.99 -25.78
N GLU A 928 -3.25 26.31 -24.89
CA GLU A 928 -3.87 25.45 -23.89
C GLU A 928 -4.75 26.25 -22.93
N LYS A 929 -5.85 25.64 -22.52
CA LYS A 929 -6.77 26.15 -21.50
C LYS A 929 -6.72 25.23 -20.31
N GLY A 930 -6.42 25.79 -19.14
CA GLY A 930 -6.48 25.06 -17.87
C GLY A 930 -7.85 25.15 -17.21
N LEU A 931 -8.06 24.34 -16.16
CA LEU A 931 -9.18 24.56 -15.25
C LEU A 931 -9.02 25.89 -14.51
N ASN A 932 -7.77 26.31 -14.29
CA ASN A 932 -7.42 27.65 -13.83
C ASN A 932 -7.08 28.56 -15.04
N PRO A 933 -7.85 29.63 -15.30
CA PRO A 933 -7.58 30.57 -16.40
C PRO A 933 -6.21 31.26 -16.31
N ALA A 934 -5.60 31.31 -15.12
CA ALA A 934 -4.30 31.91 -14.85
C ALA A 934 -3.20 30.85 -14.63
N SER A 935 -3.35 29.66 -15.22
CA SER A 935 -2.41 28.55 -15.03
C SER A 935 -0.97 28.93 -15.40
N PRO A 936 0.01 28.77 -14.49
CA PRO A 936 1.43 28.97 -14.80
C PRO A 936 2.00 27.90 -15.73
N LEU A 937 1.23 26.84 -16.00
CA LEU A 937 1.66 25.65 -16.72
C LEU A 937 1.18 25.62 -18.18
N ALA A 938 0.19 26.45 -18.54
CA ALA A 938 -0.39 26.47 -19.88
C ALA A 938 0.63 26.94 -20.93
N LEU A 939 0.59 26.31 -22.11
CA LEU A 939 1.45 26.62 -23.25
C LEU A 939 0.67 27.23 -24.41
N THR A 940 1.29 28.17 -25.09
CA THR A 940 0.95 28.60 -26.45
C THR A 940 1.92 27.96 -27.43
N ASN A 941 1.38 27.26 -28.42
CA ASN A 941 2.14 26.77 -29.57
C ASN A 941 1.92 27.74 -30.76
N ARG A 942 3.01 28.13 -31.44
CA ARG A 942 2.97 29.15 -32.50
C ARG A 942 2.43 28.64 -33.86
N GLY A 943 2.00 27.38 -33.94
CA GLY A 943 1.79 26.70 -35.21
C GLY A 943 3.13 26.26 -35.77
N GLN A 944 3.14 25.18 -36.55
CA GLN A 944 4.39 24.62 -37.07
C GLN A 944 4.17 23.89 -38.38
N SER A 945 5.24 23.83 -39.18
CA SER A 945 5.34 22.99 -40.36
C SER A 945 6.40 21.91 -40.15
N THR A 946 6.08 20.70 -40.59
CA THR A 946 6.95 19.52 -40.50
C THR A 946 6.97 18.82 -41.86
N THR A 947 8.15 18.38 -42.29
CA THR A 947 8.33 17.57 -43.50
C THR A 947 8.69 16.15 -43.12
N SER A 948 8.09 15.17 -43.80
CA SER A 948 8.53 13.77 -43.81
C SER A 948 8.96 13.42 -45.24
N LEU A 949 10.08 12.74 -45.41
CA LEU A 949 10.57 12.26 -46.70
C LEU A 949 11.10 10.83 -46.57
N PRO A 950 10.20 9.83 -46.48
CA PRO A 950 10.59 8.44 -46.63
C PRO A 950 10.92 8.09 -48.08
N THR A 951 12.04 7.40 -48.26
CA THR A 951 12.44 6.76 -49.52
C THR A 951 12.48 5.25 -49.34
N PHE A 952 12.05 4.50 -50.35
CA PHE A 952 11.84 3.06 -50.28
C PHE A 952 12.68 2.38 -51.35
N LEU A 953 13.45 1.38 -50.96
CA LEU A 953 14.08 0.43 -51.87
C LEU A 953 13.61 -0.97 -51.48
N GLY A 954 12.86 -1.62 -52.35
CA GLY A 954 12.17 -2.85 -51.99
C GLY A 954 12.01 -3.85 -53.11
N LEU A 955 11.53 -5.01 -52.71
CA LEU A 955 11.25 -6.15 -53.56
C LEU A 955 9.84 -6.62 -53.29
N ARG A 956 9.01 -6.70 -54.32
CA ARG A 956 7.63 -7.20 -54.27
C ARG A 956 7.55 -8.56 -54.97
N PHE A 957 6.84 -9.50 -54.37
CA PHE A 957 6.63 -10.84 -54.90
C PHE A 957 5.14 -11.16 -54.96
N SER A 958 4.72 -11.86 -56.01
CA SER A 958 3.35 -12.34 -56.18
C SER A 958 3.32 -13.63 -56.98
N ASP A 959 2.39 -14.51 -56.67
CA ASP A 959 2.04 -15.70 -57.46
C ASP A 959 0.50 -15.79 -57.56
N SER A 960 -0.03 -16.51 -58.54
CA SER A 960 -1.47 -16.70 -58.72
C SER A 960 -1.83 -18.18 -58.81
N PHE A 961 -2.83 -18.56 -58.04
CA PHE A 961 -3.36 -19.93 -57.95
C PHE A 961 -4.82 -19.93 -58.37
N ARG A 962 -5.20 -20.85 -59.27
CA ARG A 962 -6.62 -21.15 -59.51
C ARG A 962 -7.03 -22.28 -58.57
N LEU A 963 -8.16 -22.10 -57.90
CA LEU A 963 -8.81 -23.09 -57.06
C LEU A 963 -9.77 -23.93 -57.89
N ASP A 964 -10.10 -25.13 -57.42
CA ASP A 964 -10.98 -26.08 -58.14
C ASP A 964 -12.40 -25.51 -58.39
N ASN A 965 -12.82 -24.54 -57.59
CA ASN A 965 -14.10 -23.84 -57.73
C ASN A 965 -14.06 -22.65 -58.73
N GLY A 966 -12.96 -22.48 -59.47
CA GLY A 966 -12.79 -21.41 -60.45
C GLY A 966 -12.30 -20.08 -59.88
N TRP A 967 -12.23 -19.93 -58.56
CA TRP A 967 -11.68 -18.74 -57.92
C TRP A 967 -10.17 -18.64 -58.15
N ARG A 968 -9.65 -17.42 -58.11
CA ARG A 968 -8.21 -17.17 -58.17
C ARG A 968 -7.73 -16.50 -56.89
N VAL A 969 -6.66 -17.02 -56.31
CA VAL A 969 -5.99 -16.42 -55.15
C VAL A 969 -4.62 -15.94 -55.58
N THR A 970 -4.30 -14.69 -55.27
CA THR A 970 -3.01 -14.08 -55.54
C THR A 970 -2.39 -13.63 -54.22
N PRO A 971 -1.53 -14.45 -53.59
CA PRO A 971 -0.73 -14.02 -52.47
C PRO A 971 0.28 -12.96 -52.91
N THR A 972 0.45 -11.94 -52.08
CA THR A 972 1.39 -10.84 -52.29
C THR A 972 2.29 -10.69 -51.08
N GLY A 973 3.50 -10.23 -51.30
CA GLY A 973 4.29 -9.68 -50.23
C GLY A 973 5.37 -8.74 -50.74
N SER A 974 5.90 -7.94 -49.83
CA SER A 974 7.00 -7.04 -50.12
C SER A 974 7.87 -6.81 -48.91
N VAL A 975 9.16 -6.63 -49.14
CA VAL A 975 10.12 -6.16 -48.14
C VAL A 975 10.80 -4.92 -48.72
N ALA A 976 10.91 -3.85 -47.92
CA ALA A 976 11.60 -2.63 -48.31
C ALA A 976 12.44 -2.08 -47.17
N TRP A 977 13.63 -1.57 -47.51
CA TRP A 977 14.34 -0.64 -46.66
C TRP A 977 13.76 0.76 -46.86
N VAL A 978 13.42 1.41 -45.75
CA VAL A 978 12.86 2.76 -45.72
C VAL A 978 13.87 3.68 -45.07
N HIS A 979 14.23 4.77 -45.73
CA HIS A 979 15.05 5.84 -45.16
C HIS A 979 14.26 7.13 -45.05
N GLU A 980 14.04 7.60 -43.82
CA GLU A 980 13.37 8.87 -43.49
C GLU A 980 14.43 9.96 -43.26
N PHE A 981 14.50 10.94 -44.17
CA PHE A 981 15.49 12.02 -44.10
C PHE A 981 15.21 13.04 -42.98
N PHE A 982 13.94 13.18 -42.58
CA PHE A 982 13.48 14.19 -41.62
C PHE A 982 12.67 13.56 -40.47
N PRO A 983 13.28 12.70 -39.63
CA PRO A 983 12.55 11.99 -38.57
C PRO A 983 12.21 12.86 -37.35
N GLN A 984 12.72 14.09 -37.30
CA GLN A 984 12.55 14.97 -36.15
C GLN A 984 11.13 15.54 -36.11
N ARG A 985 10.51 15.47 -34.94
CA ARG A 985 9.18 16.04 -34.66
C ARG A 985 9.39 17.13 -33.62
N ARG A 986 9.57 18.39 -34.06
CA ARG A 986 9.80 19.51 -33.15
C ARG A 986 8.51 20.25 -32.86
N MET A 987 8.41 20.83 -31.68
CA MET A 987 7.38 21.81 -31.37
C MET A 987 7.93 23.03 -30.66
N THR A 988 7.43 24.21 -31.02
CA THR A 988 7.82 25.48 -30.39
C THR A 988 6.70 25.98 -29.50
N ASN A 989 6.97 25.94 -28.21
CA ASN A 989 6.04 26.31 -27.16
C ASN A 989 6.48 27.62 -26.48
N THR A 990 5.54 28.31 -25.86
CA THR A 990 5.77 29.48 -25.01
C THR A 990 4.88 29.34 -23.79
N LEU A 991 5.41 29.60 -22.59
CA LEU A 991 4.58 29.60 -21.38
C LEU A 991 3.65 30.81 -21.38
N VAL A 992 2.35 30.58 -21.19
CA VAL A 992 1.34 31.66 -21.15
C VAL A 992 1.66 32.66 -20.02
N ALA A 993 2.10 32.16 -18.87
CA ALA A 993 2.49 32.98 -17.73
C ALA A 993 3.83 33.71 -17.90
N LEU A 994 4.64 33.31 -18.89
CA LEU A 994 5.94 33.92 -19.21
C LEU A 994 6.04 34.11 -20.74
N PRO A 995 5.40 35.13 -21.32
CA PRO A 995 5.34 35.31 -22.78
C PRO A 995 6.70 35.45 -23.48
N GLY A 996 7.76 35.77 -22.72
CA GLY A 996 9.15 35.81 -23.21
C GLY A 996 9.91 34.47 -23.15
N ALA A 997 9.32 33.42 -22.57
CA ALA A 997 9.93 32.09 -22.40
C ALA A 997 9.52 31.14 -23.52
N SER A 998 9.98 31.40 -24.75
CA SER A 998 9.77 30.47 -25.87
C SER A 998 10.90 29.45 -25.98
N PHE A 999 10.55 28.19 -26.26
CA PHE A 999 11.49 27.09 -26.40
C PHE A 999 10.98 26.06 -27.42
N SER A 1000 11.91 25.34 -28.06
CA SER A 1000 11.59 24.25 -28.97
C SER A 1000 11.99 22.90 -28.36
N VAL A 1001 11.08 21.93 -28.41
CA VAL A 1001 11.25 20.59 -27.86
C VAL A 1001 11.11 19.53 -28.94
N PHE A 1002 11.77 18.39 -28.74
CA PHE A 1002 11.63 17.18 -29.52
C PHE A 1002 10.50 16.32 -28.97
N GLY A 1003 9.53 15.99 -29.81
CA GLY A 1003 8.52 14.98 -29.58
C GLY A 1003 9.01 13.56 -29.92
N PRO A 1004 8.09 12.58 -29.85
CA PRO A 1004 8.36 11.20 -30.28
C PRO A 1004 8.94 11.19 -31.70
N ARG A 1005 10.06 10.50 -31.87
CA ARG A 1005 10.90 10.62 -33.06
C ARG A 1005 10.93 9.29 -33.81
N GLU A 1006 10.77 9.35 -35.14
CA GLU A 1006 10.92 8.18 -36.00
C GLU A 1006 12.39 7.76 -36.17
N ALA A 1007 12.61 6.50 -36.56
CA ALA A 1007 13.94 6.05 -36.95
C ALA A 1007 14.34 6.64 -38.31
N TYR A 1008 15.65 6.88 -38.51
CA TYR A 1008 16.18 7.17 -39.83
C TYR A 1008 16.01 6.00 -40.80
N ASN A 1009 16.09 4.76 -40.29
CA ASN A 1009 16.06 3.55 -41.10
C ASN A 1009 15.03 2.58 -40.52
N LEU A 1010 14.14 2.07 -41.38
CA LEU A 1010 13.15 1.07 -41.02
C LEU A 1010 13.14 -0.07 -42.04
N ALA A 1011 12.73 -1.25 -41.60
CA ALA A 1011 12.33 -2.35 -42.48
C ALA A 1011 10.80 -2.34 -42.59
N GLN A 1012 10.27 -2.16 -43.80
CA GLN A 1012 8.85 -2.33 -44.09
C GLN A 1012 8.61 -3.74 -44.63
N ILE A 1013 7.62 -4.43 -44.07
CA ILE A 1013 7.16 -5.74 -44.51
C ILE A 1013 5.68 -5.63 -44.82
N LYS A 1014 5.27 -6.08 -46.00
CA LYS A 1014 3.86 -6.30 -46.33
C LYS A 1014 3.63 -7.74 -46.71
N ALA A 1015 2.48 -8.28 -46.30
CA ALA A 1015 2.02 -9.61 -46.67
C ALA A 1015 0.51 -9.56 -46.85
N GLY A 1016 0.00 -10.08 -47.96
CA GLY A 1016 -1.41 -10.01 -48.28
C GLY A 1016 -1.87 -11.11 -49.21
N ALA A 1017 -3.17 -11.11 -49.47
CA ALA A 1017 -3.79 -12.02 -50.42
C ALA A 1017 -4.99 -11.35 -51.09
N GLN A 1018 -5.14 -11.61 -52.38
CA GLN A 1018 -6.24 -11.14 -53.21
C GLN A 1018 -7.05 -12.35 -53.65
N LEU A 1019 -8.34 -12.40 -53.33
CA LEU A 1019 -9.27 -13.46 -53.71
C LEU A 1019 -10.25 -12.92 -54.75
N TYR A 1020 -10.20 -13.49 -55.95
CA TYR A 1020 -11.10 -13.16 -57.05
C TYR A 1020 -12.22 -14.22 -57.07
N LEU A 1021 -13.43 -13.80 -56.70
CA LEU A 1021 -14.61 -14.66 -56.56
C LEU A 1021 -15.32 -14.88 -57.91
N GLU A 1022 -15.35 -13.84 -58.73
CA GLU A 1022 -15.89 -13.79 -60.09
C GLU A 1022 -15.02 -12.85 -60.93
N ASP A 1023 -15.32 -12.70 -62.22
CA ASP A 1023 -14.59 -11.79 -63.12
C ASP A 1023 -14.75 -10.31 -62.76
N ARG A 1024 -15.69 -9.99 -61.87
CA ARG A 1024 -16.05 -8.63 -61.48
C ARG A 1024 -15.81 -8.30 -60.02
N LEU A 1025 -15.60 -9.28 -59.14
CA LEU A 1025 -15.53 -9.06 -57.69
C LEU A 1025 -14.25 -9.68 -57.11
N ALA A 1026 -13.49 -8.85 -56.39
CA ALA A 1026 -12.33 -9.28 -55.63
C ALA A 1026 -12.37 -8.79 -54.19
N LEU A 1027 -11.89 -9.64 -53.28
CA LEU A 1027 -11.64 -9.33 -51.87
C LEU A 1027 -10.13 -9.28 -51.64
N PHE A 1028 -9.68 -8.44 -50.72
CA PHE A 1028 -8.28 -8.43 -50.32
C PHE A 1028 -8.10 -8.25 -48.82
N VAL A 1029 -6.97 -8.75 -48.34
CA VAL A 1029 -6.46 -8.50 -47.00
C VAL A 1029 -4.96 -8.26 -47.09
N ASP A 1030 -4.47 -7.25 -46.40
CA ASP A 1030 -3.06 -6.90 -46.34
C ASP A 1030 -2.65 -6.60 -44.91
N PHE A 1031 -1.48 -7.08 -44.53
CA PHE A 1031 -0.75 -6.67 -43.34
C PHE A 1031 0.43 -5.80 -43.77
N GLN A 1032 0.69 -4.72 -43.04
CA GLN A 1032 1.85 -3.85 -43.18
C GLN A 1032 2.50 -3.67 -41.80
N GLY A 1033 3.79 -3.96 -41.69
CA GLY A 1033 4.59 -3.68 -40.50
C GLY A 1033 5.81 -2.85 -40.83
N GLU A 1034 6.17 -1.93 -39.95
CA GLU A 1034 7.39 -1.13 -40.04
C GLU A 1034 8.18 -1.24 -38.74
N PHE A 1035 9.45 -1.61 -38.85
CA PHE A 1035 10.27 -2.00 -37.71
C PHE A 1035 11.63 -1.33 -37.73
N SER A 1036 12.02 -0.78 -36.59
CA SER A 1036 13.35 -0.27 -36.30
C SER A 1036 13.70 -0.51 -34.83
N ASP A 1037 14.82 0.04 -34.38
CA ASP A 1037 15.22 0.07 -32.98
C ASP A 1037 14.30 0.96 -32.11
N VAL A 1038 13.67 1.98 -32.70
CA VAL A 1038 12.82 2.95 -31.97
C VAL A 1038 11.35 2.98 -32.38
N THR A 1039 10.96 2.42 -33.53
CA THR A 1039 9.57 2.41 -34.04
C THR A 1039 9.09 0.99 -34.30
N ARG A 1040 7.87 0.68 -33.85
CA ARG A 1040 7.15 -0.55 -34.21
C ARG A 1040 5.73 -0.19 -34.62
N SER A 1041 5.42 -0.36 -35.90
CA SER A 1041 4.09 -0.14 -36.45
C SER A 1041 3.49 -1.44 -36.97
N TYR A 1042 2.20 -1.63 -36.69
CA TYR A 1042 1.40 -2.75 -37.17
C TYR A 1042 0.12 -2.21 -37.78
N GLY A 1043 -0.11 -2.49 -39.06
CA GLY A 1043 -1.28 -2.08 -39.81
C GLY A 1043 -1.92 -3.27 -40.52
N GLY A 1044 -3.25 -3.31 -40.50
CA GLY A 1044 -4.06 -4.21 -41.30
C GLY A 1044 -4.97 -3.42 -42.24
N LYS A 1045 -5.15 -3.94 -43.45
CA LYS A 1045 -6.11 -3.43 -44.44
C LYS A 1045 -6.96 -4.59 -44.94
N GLY A 1046 -8.23 -4.30 -45.22
CA GLY A 1046 -9.14 -5.27 -45.80
C GLY A 1046 -10.22 -4.57 -46.60
N GLY A 1047 -10.63 -5.19 -47.69
CA GLY A 1047 -11.53 -4.50 -48.60
C GLY A 1047 -12.06 -5.36 -49.73
N LEU A 1048 -12.81 -4.69 -50.59
CA LEU A 1048 -13.40 -5.27 -51.77
C LEU A 1048 -13.29 -4.33 -52.96
N LYS A 1049 -13.44 -4.92 -54.15
CA LYS A 1049 -13.37 -4.22 -55.42
C LYS A 1049 -14.37 -4.81 -56.39
N TYR A 1050 -15.01 -3.94 -57.15
CA TYR A 1050 -15.95 -4.30 -58.20
C TYR A 1050 -15.58 -3.64 -59.53
N SER A 1051 -15.48 -4.43 -60.61
CA SER A 1051 -15.13 -3.97 -61.96
C SER A 1051 -16.28 -4.17 -62.96
N TRP A 1052 -16.54 -3.19 -63.84
CA TRP A 1052 -17.57 -3.27 -64.87
C TRP A 1052 -17.21 -2.57 -66.18
#